data_AF-A0A7L1MNN5-F1
#
_entry.id   AF-A0A7L1MNN5-F1
#
_cell.length_a   1.000
_cell.length_b   1.000
_cell.length_c   1.000
_cell.angle_alpha   90.00
_cell.angle_beta   90.00
_cell.angle_gamma   90.00
#
_symmetry.space_group_name_H-M   'P 1'
#
loop_
_entity.id
_entity.type
_entity.pdbx_description
1 polymer ?
#
loop_
_entity_poly.entity_id
_entity_poly.type
_entity_poly.pdbx_seq_one_letter_code
_entity_poly.pdbx_strand_id
1 'polypeptide(L)'
;SGSVVVNSCSSAAEQLCNFVCDCSDCSDENQCGYLRGSAVLGTPFTCDFEDSDCGWQDTGTSTYGWVRGRANLATWGVGPHSDHTVGTDLGWFLVTTSPPAKTMATAWLRSPEMRDAAATCEIRTWYHLSGSCESTQGLKQTEWWPVLHLAVARKDEVVGLWQSPERSSEGWHQLVAYPGRITDQFQLIFSLTQPPTCRAEVALDDIMFRNCGLPEVGQQVCGAQESLCRRGSCLAQHRFCDGTDDCGDSSDEGAAQCKNFTHCSFDHDLCGWEATAGPPMWARNTSLNLGTSYGIPTRDHSNNSRAGFFLHVASGPTAQAGGTAQLSSPTFQATSSCSLVLYCHLHGSATSNLSIFYMTNSTKHLMRERTGDLGSCWIRERVDFNVTDPFKVLIEGVAGSGGTVAIDDLILSPGCVKEQEKLLVTLPSQAGASPCAADEVACDSGDCIAAELACDFADTCADGSDEKRCGTTTFESGDGGWHDVSVGRLRWGLQKVTESGIFLTVFLCSGTFLALQTGEGQMVGPAKARSPPLGPSGPACTMEMSYQIHSDPQGFLAISVTDHTIGTTQLTWHTQGHGSITEGHVRVPLGERRRPFQVELLAQVDLQGSASVSVDNVTFEQCYFDVALLTAAELSCNFERGMCGWYQDLSSDFKWVRSTGHGQGSDHTTGSGYFLSVDPSVPRSHGQRAQLLTSHQEPATAPRCLSFWYRLAGPQIGTLNLKLRLEGQEEVVLWTRQGTQGNIWHRAWATLPATGQQRYQLAFEVLHDGFVGDVGLDDITQTAGPCGAELSCSFEAEGCGLAASGKGTWQRQSNNTGTTAGPVADHTIGTAAGHYMVMNTGRVSLPEGKTAALTSQPYQPSVSAQCLAFWYQLSAGTPGSLRVFVEQSRVRKKVLSISTMEGSNWHRSQVTVQPDGDWQVVFEAVGAGSDHGYIALDDLHVSDGACPEPASCDFEHDTCGWSSPSDPRLHSFAWGWKSGITLTMYPGPEQDHTLSTRNGHYMHFDTSVLSARGTSALLESPPLPAATDSCLRFWYHMDIPEHLSSGELRVTLHSMAGQRMVWSVAGHRSRGWQGAVVPVQSPSEFQISFEIITWRWPMEGTVALDDIMYSARVGCHSSLESLVEGKPSSSFVAEVLLGLLLALVIVALVVAGGWCWLKQRGLESRTQTESNSPQGFDNITFRD
;
A
#
# COMPACT_ATOMS: atom_id res chain seq x y z
N SER A 1 -19.96 -22.62 17.45
CA SER A 1 -21.41 -22.36 17.44
C SER A 1 -21.63 -21.12 16.60
N GLY A 2 -22.18 -21.28 15.40
CA GLY A 2 -22.30 -20.19 14.43
C GLY A 2 -23.27 -19.12 14.91
N SER A 3 -22.81 -17.87 14.97
CA SER A 3 -23.69 -16.71 15.01
C SER A 3 -24.40 -16.61 13.67
N VAL A 4 -25.58 -17.21 13.58
CA VAL A 4 -26.50 -16.97 12.47
C VAL A 4 -26.88 -15.49 12.56
N VAL A 5 -26.40 -14.67 11.63
CA VAL A 5 -26.92 -13.30 11.45
C VAL A 5 -28.41 -13.46 11.14
N VAL A 6 -29.23 -13.05 12.09
CA VAL A 6 -30.68 -13.25 12.08
C VAL A 6 -31.27 -12.25 11.09
N ASN A 7 -31.90 -12.74 10.02
CA ASN A 7 -32.77 -11.91 9.19
C ASN A 7 -33.78 -11.21 10.10
N SER A 8 -33.74 -9.88 10.17
CA SER A 8 -34.48 -9.08 11.14
C SER A 8 -35.97 -9.03 10.80
N CYS A 9 -36.32 -9.31 9.54
CA CYS A 9 -37.69 -9.47 9.09
C CYS A 9 -37.93 -10.91 8.62
N SER A 10 -39.06 -11.52 8.96
CA SER A 10 -39.33 -12.92 8.56
C SER A 10 -39.74 -13.00 7.08
N SER A 11 -38.82 -12.66 6.18
CA SER A 11 -39.01 -12.65 4.72
C SER A 11 -39.30 -14.07 4.21
N ALA A 12 -40.08 -14.18 3.14
CA ALA A 12 -40.26 -15.46 2.47
C ALA A 12 -38.92 -15.93 1.86
N ALA A 13 -38.76 -17.25 1.64
CA ALA A 13 -37.53 -17.77 1.02
C ALA A 13 -37.26 -17.20 -0.38
N GLU A 14 -38.28 -16.70 -1.06
CA GLU A 14 -38.18 -16.07 -2.38
C GLU A 14 -37.68 -14.62 -2.33
N GLN A 15 -37.62 -14.03 -1.13
CA GLN A 15 -37.18 -12.68 -0.83
C GLN A 15 -35.78 -12.64 -0.21
N LEU A 16 -35.09 -13.77 -0.16
CA LEU A 16 -33.71 -13.85 0.31
C LEU A 16 -32.79 -13.83 -0.91
N CYS A 17 -31.79 -12.94 -0.89
CA CYS A 17 -30.76 -12.85 -1.92
C CYS A 17 -31.32 -12.65 -3.34
N ASN A 18 -32.32 -11.77 -3.46
CA ASN A 18 -32.96 -11.39 -4.71
C ASN A 18 -32.51 -10.00 -5.21
N PHE A 19 -31.50 -9.40 -4.56
CA PHE A 19 -30.97 -8.07 -4.86
C PHE A 19 -31.99 -6.93 -4.66
N VAL A 20 -32.99 -7.14 -3.81
CA VAL A 20 -33.98 -6.15 -3.40
C VAL A 20 -34.03 -6.12 -1.87
N CYS A 21 -33.81 -4.96 -1.26
CA CYS A 21 -33.99 -4.83 0.19
C CYS A 21 -35.49 -4.84 0.53
N ASP A 22 -36.03 -6.01 0.85
CA ASP A 22 -37.39 -6.17 1.34
C ASP A 22 -37.48 -5.84 2.85
N CYS A 23 -36.40 -6.01 3.61
CA CYS A 23 -36.31 -5.53 5.00
C CYS A 23 -35.87 -4.05 5.06
N SER A 24 -36.33 -3.31 6.07
CA SER A 24 -35.96 -1.89 6.26
C SER A 24 -34.47 -1.67 6.53
N ASP A 25 -33.77 -2.70 6.98
CA ASP A 25 -32.32 -2.72 7.24
C ASP A 25 -31.54 -3.55 6.20
N CYS A 26 -32.18 -3.97 5.10
CA CYS A 26 -31.62 -4.85 4.07
C CYS A 26 -31.08 -6.20 4.60
N SER A 27 -31.50 -6.65 5.79
CA SER A 27 -30.94 -7.86 6.41
C SER A 27 -31.20 -9.17 5.65
N ASP A 28 -32.17 -9.17 4.75
CA ASP A 28 -32.49 -10.22 3.79
C ASP A 28 -31.43 -10.41 2.69
N GLU A 29 -30.63 -9.38 2.42
CA GLU A 29 -29.56 -9.37 1.41
C GLU A 29 -28.15 -9.48 2.01
N ASN A 30 -28.03 -9.33 3.34
CA ASN A 30 -26.74 -9.34 4.05
C ASN A 30 -25.96 -10.65 3.88
N GLN A 31 -26.66 -11.79 3.75
CA GLN A 31 -26.01 -13.09 3.59
C GLN A 31 -25.43 -13.28 2.17
N CYS A 32 -25.70 -12.38 1.23
CA CYS A 32 -25.24 -12.53 -0.16
C CYS A 32 -24.37 -11.37 -0.65
N GLY A 33 -24.01 -10.41 0.22
CA GLY A 33 -23.03 -9.35 -0.11
C GLY A 33 -23.53 -8.28 -1.09
N TYR A 34 -24.85 -8.04 -1.15
CA TYR A 34 -25.46 -7.04 -2.03
C TYR A 34 -25.62 -5.67 -1.37
N LEU A 35 -25.30 -4.60 -2.12
CA LEU A 35 -25.38 -3.21 -1.68
C LEU A 35 -26.26 -2.37 -2.63
N ARG A 36 -27.23 -1.63 -2.07
CA ARG A 36 -28.11 -0.72 -2.81
C ARG A 36 -27.43 0.65 -2.98
N GLY A 37 -27.04 1.00 -4.20
CA GLY A 37 -26.56 2.35 -4.58
C GLY A 37 -25.05 2.49 -4.77
N SER A 38 -24.63 3.50 -5.54
CA SER A 38 -23.24 3.70 -6.01
C SER A 38 -22.24 3.92 -4.86
N ALA A 39 -21.04 3.36 -5.06
CA ALA A 39 -19.95 3.28 -4.09
C ALA A 39 -19.59 4.63 -3.45
N VAL A 40 -19.57 4.63 -2.13
CA VAL A 40 -18.75 5.53 -1.31
C VAL A 40 -17.53 4.72 -0.89
N LEU A 41 -16.33 5.27 -1.05
CA LEU A 41 -15.14 4.81 -0.33
C LEU A 41 -15.42 4.97 1.16
N GLY A 42 -15.74 3.86 1.85
CA GLY A 42 -16.05 3.84 3.29
C GLY A 42 -17.48 3.48 3.71
N THR A 43 -18.34 2.91 2.85
CA THR A 43 -19.66 2.37 3.28
C THR A 43 -19.65 0.84 3.46
N PRO A 44 -20.12 0.29 4.60
CA PRO A 44 -20.01 -1.13 4.91
C PRO A 44 -21.23 -1.91 4.40
N PHE A 45 -21.15 -2.50 3.21
CA PHE A 45 -21.78 -3.81 2.91
C PHE A 45 -20.98 -4.51 1.79
N THR A 46 -20.01 -5.30 2.23
CA THR A 46 -19.24 -6.29 1.47
C THR A 46 -19.24 -7.57 2.31
N CYS A 47 -19.12 -8.74 1.70
CA CYS A 47 -18.74 -9.92 2.46
C CYS A 47 -17.23 -9.84 2.72
N ASP A 48 -16.89 -9.15 3.81
CA ASP A 48 -15.52 -8.89 4.31
C ASP A 48 -14.98 -10.00 5.22
N PHE A 49 -15.80 -11.02 5.48
CA PHE A 49 -15.49 -12.13 6.38
C PHE A 49 -15.14 -11.74 7.82
N GLU A 50 -15.37 -10.50 8.28
CA GLU A 50 -14.95 -10.02 9.61
C GLU A 50 -15.83 -10.54 10.75
N ASP A 51 -17.13 -10.70 10.49
CA ASP A 51 -18.08 -11.21 11.48
C ASP A 51 -18.47 -12.67 11.21
N SER A 52 -18.52 -13.09 9.94
CA SER A 52 -19.01 -14.42 9.54
C SER A 52 -18.53 -14.83 8.15
N ASP A 53 -18.79 -16.08 7.75
CA ASP A 53 -18.45 -16.57 6.39
C ASP A 53 -19.45 -16.07 5.31
N CYS A 54 -20.36 -15.15 5.65
CA CYS A 54 -21.46 -14.64 4.82
C CYS A 54 -22.22 -15.75 4.07
N GLY A 55 -22.42 -16.91 4.70
CA GLY A 55 -23.12 -18.04 4.08
C GLY A 55 -22.34 -18.78 2.99
N TRP A 56 -21.11 -18.38 2.66
CA TRP A 56 -20.22 -19.13 1.78
C TRP A 56 -19.79 -20.43 2.44
N GLN A 57 -19.77 -21.52 1.68
CA GLN A 57 -19.50 -22.85 2.21
C GLN A 57 -18.52 -23.60 1.31
N ASP A 58 -17.53 -24.25 1.94
CA ASP A 58 -16.73 -25.25 1.26
C ASP A 58 -17.57 -26.49 0.99
N THR A 59 -17.65 -26.89 -0.28
CA THR A 59 -18.35 -28.08 -0.76
C THR A 59 -17.39 -29.17 -1.23
N GLY A 60 -16.09 -29.01 -0.94
CA GLY A 60 -15.06 -29.97 -1.25
C GLY A 60 -15.25 -31.27 -0.48
N THR A 61 -14.95 -32.39 -1.14
CA THR A 61 -14.92 -33.71 -0.47
C THR A 61 -13.51 -34.11 -0.02
N SER A 62 -12.50 -33.29 -0.34
CA SER A 62 -11.11 -33.49 0.05
C SER A 62 -10.76 -32.76 1.35
N THR A 63 -9.62 -33.10 1.95
CA THR A 63 -9.02 -32.33 3.06
C THR A 63 -8.51 -30.95 2.63
N TYR A 64 -8.39 -30.75 1.32
CA TYR A 64 -8.09 -29.47 0.69
C TYR A 64 -9.40 -28.73 0.45
N GLY A 65 -9.58 -27.60 1.14
CA GLY A 65 -10.82 -26.84 1.16
C GLY A 65 -10.60 -25.43 1.73
N TRP A 66 -11.67 -24.63 1.70
CA TRP A 66 -11.66 -23.25 2.17
C TRP A 66 -11.95 -23.16 3.66
N VAL A 67 -11.19 -22.32 4.35
CA VAL A 67 -11.38 -22.01 5.76
C VAL A 67 -11.19 -20.52 5.98
N ARG A 68 -11.91 -19.97 6.96
CA ARG A 68 -11.68 -18.60 7.41
C ARG A 68 -10.35 -18.55 8.18
N GLY A 69 -9.45 -17.68 7.72
CA GLY A 69 -8.08 -17.54 8.19
C GLY A 69 -7.73 -16.10 8.56
N ARG A 70 -6.59 -15.94 9.21
CA ARG A 70 -5.95 -14.65 9.48
C ARG A 70 -4.50 -14.72 9.07
N ALA A 71 -3.88 -13.57 8.80
CA ALA A 71 -2.44 -13.54 8.58
C ALA A 71 -1.70 -13.99 9.84
N ASN A 72 -0.62 -14.76 9.67
CA ASN A 72 0.16 -15.33 10.76
C ASN A 72 1.66 -15.23 10.44
N LEU A 73 2.47 -14.85 11.43
CA LEU A 73 3.94 -14.85 11.32
C LEU A 73 4.51 -16.23 10.94
N ALA A 74 3.82 -17.32 11.30
CA ALA A 74 4.24 -18.69 10.98
C ALA A 74 4.06 -19.09 9.50
N THR A 75 3.31 -18.32 8.71
CA THR A 75 3.05 -18.55 7.28
C THR A 75 3.81 -17.58 6.36
N TRP A 76 4.81 -16.86 6.89
CA TRP A 76 5.69 -15.98 6.11
C TRP A 76 6.30 -16.69 4.89
N GLY A 77 5.97 -16.18 3.70
CA GLY A 77 6.51 -16.62 2.42
C GLY A 77 5.54 -17.36 1.49
N VAL A 78 4.30 -17.66 1.90
CA VAL A 78 3.32 -18.35 1.02
C VAL A 78 1.87 -17.87 1.07
N GLY A 79 1.42 -17.15 2.11
CA GLY A 79 0.05 -16.62 2.22
C GLY A 79 0.00 -15.09 2.37
N PRO A 80 -1.19 -14.45 2.34
CA PRO A 80 -1.32 -13.00 2.48
C PRO A 80 -0.87 -12.51 3.88
N HIS A 81 -0.23 -11.34 3.90
CA HIS A 81 0.38 -10.75 5.11
C HIS A 81 -0.59 -9.92 5.96
N SER A 82 -1.69 -9.49 5.37
CA SER A 82 -2.76 -8.76 6.02
C SER A 82 -4.08 -9.13 5.36
N ASP A 83 -5.15 -8.91 6.10
CA ASP A 83 -6.50 -8.82 5.57
C ASP A 83 -6.64 -7.61 4.62
N HIS A 84 -7.48 -7.72 3.59
CA HIS A 84 -7.69 -6.62 2.64
C HIS A 84 -8.62 -5.55 3.22
N THR A 85 -9.68 -5.96 3.92
CA THR A 85 -10.69 -5.06 4.52
C THR A 85 -10.09 -4.14 5.58
N VAL A 86 -9.40 -4.71 6.58
CA VAL A 86 -8.85 -3.97 7.73
C VAL A 86 -7.42 -3.48 7.45
N GLY A 87 -6.73 -4.09 6.48
CA GLY A 87 -5.32 -3.79 6.21
C GLY A 87 -4.39 -4.21 7.36
N THR A 88 -4.79 -5.17 8.19
CA THR A 88 -3.99 -5.68 9.31
C THR A 88 -4.07 -7.20 9.37
N ASP A 89 -3.21 -7.84 10.16
CA ASP A 89 -3.30 -9.28 10.45
C ASP A 89 -4.48 -9.66 11.38
N LEU A 90 -5.17 -8.65 11.92
CA LEU A 90 -6.31 -8.84 12.82
C LEU A 90 -7.62 -9.08 12.06
N GLY A 91 -7.69 -8.69 10.80
CA GLY A 91 -8.82 -8.96 9.92
C GLY A 91 -8.89 -10.43 9.49
N TRP A 92 -9.98 -10.80 8.85
CA TRP A 92 -10.32 -12.16 8.47
C TRP A 92 -10.61 -12.27 6.98
N PHE A 93 -10.03 -13.28 6.35
CA PHE A 93 -10.29 -13.61 4.95
C PHE A 93 -10.51 -15.13 4.79
N LEU A 94 -11.01 -15.57 3.64
CA LEU A 94 -11.07 -17.00 3.31
C LEU A 94 -9.76 -17.45 2.68
N VAL A 95 -9.20 -18.57 3.14
CA VAL A 95 -7.94 -19.13 2.64
C VAL A 95 -8.03 -20.64 2.44
N THR A 96 -7.27 -21.17 1.49
CA THR A 96 -7.20 -22.61 1.23
C THR A 96 -6.27 -23.31 2.22
N THR A 97 -6.69 -24.47 2.76
CA THR A 97 -5.85 -25.30 3.63
C THR A 97 -4.65 -25.91 2.88
N SER A 98 -3.61 -26.36 3.60
CA SER A 98 -2.41 -26.93 2.97
C SER A 98 -2.74 -28.12 2.04
N PRO A 99 -2.10 -28.21 0.86
CA PRO A 99 -2.46 -29.17 -0.17
C PRO A 99 -2.22 -30.63 0.25
N PRO A 100 -2.97 -31.60 -0.32
CA PRO A 100 -2.87 -33.00 0.06
C PRO A 100 -1.59 -33.64 -0.51
N ALA A 101 -0.84 -34.33 0.34
CA ALA A 101 0.51 -34.81 0.06
C ALA A 101 0.67 -35.86 -1.08
N LYS A 102 -0.40 -36.32 -1.75
CA LYS A 102 -0.35 -37.48 -2.66
C LYS A 102 -1.15 -37.43 -3.96
N THR A 103 -2.19 -36.60 -4.10
CA THR A 103 -3.07 -36.59 -5.29
C THR A 103 -3.51 -35.17 -5.64
N MET A 104 -3.80 -34.92 -6.93
CA MET A 104 -4.47 -33.67 -7.34
C MET A 104 -5.80 -33.53 -6.60
N ALA A 105 -6.06 -32.35 -6.05
CA ALA A 105 -7.30 -32.03 -5.34
C ALA A 105 -7.83 -30.68 -5.82
N THR A 106 -9.14 -30.47 -5.67
CA THR A 106 -9.81 -29.21 -6.03
C THR A 106 -10.61 -28.73 -4.83
N ALA A 107 -10.35 -27.50 -4.41
CA ALA A 107 -11.15 -26.81 -3.40
C ALA A 107 -12.35 -26.13 -4.08
N TRP A 108 -13.53 -26.21 -3.47
CA TRP A 108 -14.79 -25.73 -4.05
C TRP A 108 -15.53 -24.85 -3.04
N LEU A 109 -15.47 -23.53 -3.22
CA LEU A 109 -16.24 -22.59 -2.42
C LEU A 109 -17.54 -22.25 -3.15
N ARG A 110 -18.67 -22.35 -2.47
CA ARG A 110 -19.99 -22.09 -3.05
C ARG A 110 -20.72 -20.99 -2.29
N SER A 111 -21.34 -20.07 -3.02
CA SER A 111 -22.19 -19.03 -2.45
C SER A 111 -23.53 -19.58 -1.94
N PRO A 112 -24.27 -18.78 -1.16
CA PRO A 112 -25.71 -18.99 -1.01
C PRO A 112 -26.45 -18.94 -2.35
N GLU A 113 -27.70 -19.38 -2.35
CA GLU A 113 -28.57 -19.37 -3.52
C GLU A 113 -29.11 -17.96 -3.78
N MET A 114 -28.84 -17.45 -4.98
CA MET A 114 -29.23 -16.12 -5.44
C MET A 114 -30.27 -16.21 -6.56
N ARG A 115 -31.04 -15.13 -6.77
CA ARG A 115 -32.15 -15.10 -7.73
C ARG A 115 -32.23 -13.75 -8.46
N ASP A 116 -32.64 -13.82 -9.73
CA ASP A 116 -33.04 -12.67 -10.57
C ASP A 116 -32.01 -11.51 -10.68
N ALA A 117 -30.79 -11.85 -11.09
CA ALA A 117 -29.74 -10.86 -11.32
C ALA A 117 -30.01 -10.05 -12.60
N ALA A 118 -29.90 -8.72 -12.49
CA ALA A 118 -29.96 -7.79 -13.61
C ALA A 118 -28.78 -7.98 -14.58
N ALA A 119 -28.96 -7.59 -15.84
CA ALA A 119 -27.89 -7.63 -16.84
C ALA A 119 -26.68 -6.74 -16.50
N THR A 120 -26.90 -5.71 -15.67
CA THR A 120 -25.87 -4.80 -15.16
C THR A 120 -25.07 -5.34 -13.98
N CYS A 121 -25.38 -6.55 -13.51
CA CYS A 121 -24.76 -7.14 -12.34
C CYS A 121 -23.23 -7.26 -12.52
N GLU A 122 -22.50 -6.77 -11.53
CA GLU A 122 -21.05 -6.78 -11.46
C GLU A 122 -20.63 -7.42 -10.14
N ILE A 123 -19.78 -8.45 -10.22
CA ILE A 123 -19.18 -9.12 -9.07
C ILE A 123 -17.76 -8.60 -8.92
N ARG A 124 -17.40 -8.10 -7.74
CA ARG A 124 -16.01 -7.78 -7.40
C ARG A 124 -15.57 -8.58 -6.17
N THR A 125 -14.30 -8.95 -6.16
CA THR A 125 -13.66 -9.61 -5.01
C THR A 125 -12.16 -9.36 -5.07
N TRP A 126 -11.51 -9.41 -3.93
CA TRP A 126 -10.06 -9.38 -3.83
C TRP A 126 -9.52 -10.79 -3.65
N TYR A 127 -8.49 -11.13 -4.40
CA TYR A 127 -7.84 -12.44 -4.30
C TYR A 127 -6.32 -12.28 -4.15
N HIS A 128 -5.73 -13.15 -3.34
CA HIS A 128 -4.29 -13.31 -3.24
C HIS A 128 -3.92 -14.69 -3.79
N LEU A 129 -2.99 -14.76 -4.73
CA LEU A 129 -2.56 -16.00 -5.37
C LEU A 129 -1.03 -16.07 -5.35
N SER A 130 -0.49 -16.94 -4.51
CA SER A 130 0.96 -17.09 -4.30
C SER A 130 1.38 -18.55 -4.43
N GLY A 131 2.61 -18.76 -4.90
CA GLY A 131 3.26 -20.07 -5.02
C GLY A 131 3.53 -20.52 -6.45
N SER A 132 4.64 -21.23 -6.64
CA SER A 132 5.06 -21.81 -7.92
C SER A 132 5.28 -23.32 -7.79
N CYS A 133 5.12 -24.04 -8.91
CA CYS A 133 5.37 -25.48 -8.95
C CYS A 133 6.71 -25.77 -9.64
N GLU A 134 7.72 -26.20 -8.88
CA GLU A 134 8.90 -26.86 -9.46
C GLU A 134 8.65 -28.35 -9.60
N SER A 135 8.54 -28.84 -10.83
CA SER A 135 8.49 -30.29 -11.12
C SER A 135 9.86 -30.78 -11.57
N THR A 136 10.58 -31.48 -10.69
CA THR A 136 11.77 -32.25 -11.07
C THR A 136 11.39 -33.64 -11.57
N GLN A 137 10.79 -33.74 -12.77
CA GLN A 137 10.67 -35.03 -13.48
C GLN A 137 10.97 -34.86 -14.97
N GLY A 138 12.24 -35.08 -15.34
CA GLY A 138 12.67 -35.44 -16.70
C GLY A 138 12.70 -34.31 -17.74
N LEU A 139 13.88 -33.74 -18.01
CA LEU A 139 14.35 -33.02 -19.22
C LEU A 139 13.47 -31.96 -19.92
N LYS A 140 12.25 -31.67 -19.48
CA LYS A 140 11.45 -30.51 -19.88
C LYS A 140 10.84 -29.86 -18.64
N GLN A 141 11.31 -28.65 -18.36
CA GLN A 141 10.84 -27.81 -17.27
C GLN A 141 9.48 -27.24 -17.69
N THR A 142 8.39 -27.88 -17.27
CA THR A 142 7.04 -27.28 -17.35
C THR A 142 6.72 -26.68 -16.00
N GLU A 143 6.86 -25.35 -15.90
CA GLU A 143 6.29 -24.57 -14.80
C GLU A 143 4.77 -24.73 -14.84
N TRP A 144 4.18 -25.10 -13.69
CA TRP A 144 2.73 -25.06 -13.50
C TRP A 144 2.42 -23.95 -12.50
N TRP A 145 1.40 -23.16 -12.78
CA TRP A 145 0.89 -22.11 -11.92
C TRP A 145 -0.54 -22.46 -11.49
N PRO A 146 -0.93 -22.16 -10.24
CA PRO A 146 -2.31 -22.29 -9.82
C PRO A 146 -3.20 -21.31 -10.61
N VAL A 147 -4.39 -21.76 -11.02
CA VAL A 147 -5.39 -20.89 -11.67
C VAL A 147 -6.68 -20.93 -10.85
N LEU A 148 -7.11 -19.76 -10.39
CA LEU A 148 -8.39 -19.58 -9.72
C LEU A 148 -9.48 -19.39 -10.78
N HIS A 149 -10.57 -20.17 -10.68
CA HIS A 149 -11.72 -20.05 -11.56
C HIS A 149 -12.95 -19.56 -10.80
N LEU A 150 -13.72 -18.66 -11.42
CA LEU A 150 -15.05 -18.27 -10.97
C LEU A 150 -16.08 -18.72 -12.00
N ALA A 151 -17.09 -19.46 -11.55
CA ALA A 151 -18.18 -19.95 -12.38
C ALA A 151 -19.55 -19.69 -11.74
N VAL A 152 -20.57 -19.60 -12.58
CA VAL A 152 -21.97 -19.61 -12.17
C VAL A 152 -22.59 -20.97 -12.43
N ALA A 153 -23.24 -21.54 -11.42
CA ALA A 153 -24.02 -22.75 -11.51
C ALA A 153 -25.51 -22.40 -11.51
N ARG A 154 -26.22 -22.83 -12.55
CA ARG A 154 -27.67 -22.64 -12.71
C ARG A 154 -28.28 -23.93 -13.24
N LYS A 155 -29.35 -24.44 -12.60
CA LYS A 155 -29.96 -25.73 -12.95
C LYS A 155 -28.90 -26.84 -13.06
N ASP A 156 -28.69 -27.40 -14.27
CA ASP A 156 -27.71 -28.46 -14.57
C ASP A 156 -26.47 -27.95 -15.35
N GLU A 157 -26.31 -26.64 -15.50
CA GLU A 157 -25.22 -26.02 -16.27
C GLU A 157 -24.26 -25.23 -15.36
N VAL A 158 -22.96 -25.41 -15.57
CA VAL A 158 -21.90 -24.59 -14.94
C VAL A 158 -21.17 -23.81 -16.02
N VAL A 159 -21.21 -22.49 -15.90
CA VAL A 159 -20.67 -21.55 -16.89
C VAL A 159 -19.56 -20.73 -16.27
N GLY A 160 -18.38 -20.73 -16.88
CA GLY A 160 -17.24 -19.92 -16.39
C GLY A 160 -17.51 -18.43 -16.60
N LEU A 161 -17.23 -17.62 -15.58
CA LEU A 161 -17.30 -16.15 -15.66
C LEU A 161 -15.91 -15.53 -15.80
N TRP A 162 -14.93 -16.08 -15.08
CA TRP A 162 -13.59 -15.50 -15.01
C TRP A 162 -12.55 -16.58 -14.63
N GLN A 163 -11.31 -16.35 -15.02
CA GLN A 163 -10.15 -17.14 -14.58
C GLN A 163 -8.93 -16.24 -14.36
N SER A 164 -8.08 -16.59 -13.39
CA SER A 164 -6.89 -15.81 -13.07
C SER A 164 -5.82 -15.91 -14.16
N PRO A 165 -4.99 -14.87 -14.34
CA PRO A 165 -3.79 -14.97 -15.16
C PRO A 165 -2.88 -16.11 -14.69
N GLU A 166 -2.10 -16.63 -15.63
CA GLU A 166 -1.14 -17.71 -15.39
C GLU A 166 0.02 -17.28 -14.48
N ARG A 167 0.40 -16.01 -14.51
CA ARG A 167 1.39 -15.44 -13.58
C ARG A 167 0.74 -14.29 -12.84
N SER A 168 0.62 -14.43 -11.53
CA SER A 168 0.18 -13.38 -10.62
C SER A 168 1.38 -12.84 -9.85
N SER A 169 1.42 -11.53 -9.63
CA SER A 169 2.37 -10.91 -8.69
C SER A 169 1.92 -11.15 -7.24
N GLU A 170 2.84 -11.03 -6.28
CA GLU A 170 2.51 -11.12 -4.85
C GLU A 170 1.62 -9.94 -4.43
N GLY A 171 0.67 -10.17 -3.50
CA GLY A 171 -0.29 -9.15 -3.04
C GLY A 171 -1.75 -9.42 -3.41
N TRP A 172 -2.64 -8.54 -2.94
CA TRP A 172 -4.09 -8.61 -3.21
C TRP A 172 -4.42 -8.01 -4.59
N HIS A 173 -5.17 -8.76 -5.40
CA HIS A 173 -5.60 -8.40 -6.75
C HIS A 173 -7.12 -8.32 -6.84
N GLN A 174 -7.63 -7.33 -7.58
CA GLN A 174 -9.06 -7.19 -7.78
C GLN A 174 -9.53 -8.03 -8.97
N LEU A 175 -10.52 -8.89 -8.73
CA LEU A 175 -11.29 -9.60 -9.75
C LEU A 175 -12.58 -8.83 -10.03
N VAL A 176 -12.92 -8.68 -11.31
CA VAL A 176 -14.23 -8.17 -11.75
C VAL A 176 -14.84 -9.14 -12.76
N ALA A 177 -16.06 -9.58 -12.51
CA ALA A 177 -16.80 -10.50 -13.39
C ALA A 177 -18.24 -10.06 -13.60
N TYR A 178 -18.76 -10.31 -14.80
CA TYR A 178 -20.12 -9.95 -15.18
C TYR A 178 -20.91 -11.23 -15.49
N PRO A 179 -21.87 -11.65 -14.64
CA PRO A 179 -22.71 -12.82 -14.91
C PRO A 179 -23.72 -12.61 -16.05
N GLY A 180 -24.06 -11.36 -16.37
CA GLY A 180 -25.15 -11.02 -17.29
C GLY A 180 -26.53 -11.27 -16.67
N ARG A 181 -27.60 -11.21 -17.47
CA ARG A 181 -28.97 -11.45 -16.97
C ARG A 181 -29.14 -12.90 -16.57
N ILE A 182 -29.64 -13.15 -15.35
CA ILE A 182 -30.00 -14.49 -14.87
C ILE A 182 -31.36 -14.42 -14.20
N THR A 183 -32.37 -15.07 -14.78
CA THR A 183 -33.75 -15.08 -14.29
C THR A 183 -34.04 -16.22 -13.31
N ASP A 184 -33.29 -17.32 -13.40
CA ASP A 184 -33.43 -18.49 -12.54
C ASP A 184 -32.61 -18.37 -11.24
N GLN A 185 -32.76 -19.36 -10.35
CA GLN A 185 -31.87 -19.57 -9.21
C GLN A 185 -30.45 -19.92 -9.67
N PHE A 186 -29.45 -19.30 -9.05
CA PHE A 186 -28.04 -19.57 -9.35
C PHE A 186 -27.16 -19.49 -8.11
N GLN A 187 -25.97 -20.09 -8.21
CA GLN A 187 -24.91 -20.02 -7.21
C GLN A 187 -23.59 -19.70 -7.89
N LEU A 188 -22.71 -18.97 -7.20
CA LEU A 188 -21.33 -18.78 -7.61
C LEU A 188 -20.46 -19.88 -7.02
N ILE A 189 -19.46 -20.27 -7.80
CA ILE A 189 -18.49 -21.30 -7.43
C ILE A 189 -17.09 -20.77 -7.71
N PHE A 190 -16.28 -20.64 -6.67
CA PHE A 190 -14.84 -20.52 -6.81
C PHE A 190 -14.21 -21.91 -6.76
N SER A 191 -13.37 -22.21 -7.73
CA SER A 191 -12.65 -23.48 -7.77
C SER A 191 -11.17 -23.29 -8.06
N LEU A 192 -10.36 -24.13 -7.43
CA LEU A 192 -8.92 -24.11 -7.54
C LEU A 192 -8.39 -25.54 -7.50
N THR A 193 -7.72 -25.96 -8.56
CA THR A 193 -7.15 -27.29 -8.70
C THR A 193 -5.63 -27.25 -8.53
N GLN A 194 -5.09 -28.02 -7.59
CA GLN A 194 -3.65 -28.05 -7.32
C GLN A 194 -3.01 -29.45 -7.45
N PRO A 195 -1.82 -29.56 -8.06
CA PRO A 195 -0.96 -30.74 -7.98
C PRO A 195 -0.36 -30.94 -6.57
N PRO A 196 -0.02 -32.19 -6.19
CA PRO A 196 0.47 -32.50 -4.84
C PRO A 196 1.84 -31.91 -4.47
N THR A 197 2.63 -31.44 -5.45
CA THR A 197 3.94 -30.80 -5.23
C THR A 197 3.87 -29.28 -5.13
N CYS A 198 2.71 -28.68 -5.43
CA CYS A 198 2.55 -27.24 -5.45
C CYS A 198 2.13 -26.75 -4.08
N ARG A 199 2.91 -25.84 -3.49
CA ARG A 199 2.53 -25.11 -2.27
C ARG A 199 2.01 -23.74 -2.68
N ALA A 200 0.86 -23.73 -3.34
CA ALA A 200 0.19 -22.49 -3.66
C ALA A 200 -0.90 -22.23 -2.63
N GLU A 201 -0.97 -21.01 -2.14
CA GLU A 201 -2.00 -20.57 -1.20
C GLU A 201 -2.86 -19.52 -1.90
N VAL A 202 -4.17 -19.65 -1.73
CA VAL A 202 -5.13 -18.70 -2.29
C VAL A 202 -5.99 -18.15 -1.18
N ALA A 203 -6.09 -16.83 -1.15
CA ALA A 203 -7.00 -16.14 -0.27
C ALA A 203 -8.02 -15.32 -1.07
N LEU A 204 -9.21 -15.17 -0.51
CA LEU A 204 -10.31 -14.38 -1.01
C LEU A 204 -10.81 -13.47 0.10
N ASP A 205 -11.08 -12.21 -0.26
CA ASP A 205 -11.64 -11.22 0.64
C ASP A 205 -12.63 -10.29 -0.11
N ASP A 206 -13.46 -9.58 0.64
CA ASP A 206 -14.31 -8.48 0.16
C ASP A 206 -15.18 -8.82 -1.06
N ILE A 207 -15.99 -9.88 -0.97
CA ILE A 207 -16.90 -10.26 -2.06
C ILE A 207 -18.11 -9.30 -2.08
N MET A 208 -18.29 -8.61 -3.21
CA MET A 208 -19.33 -7.60 -3.36
C MET A 208 -20.08 -7.71 -4.69
N PHE A 209 -21.38 -7.43 -4.64
CA PHE A 209 -22.29 -7.41 -5.78
C PHE A 209 -22.81 -6.00 -6.03
N ARG A 210 -22.52 -5.44 -7.20
CA ARG A 210 -22.93 -4.08 -7.60
C ARG A 210 -23.88 -4.13 -8.78
N ASN A 211 -24.90 -3.28 -8.74
CA ASN A 211 -25.89 -3.10 -9.83
C ASN A 211 -26.59 -4.40 -10.26
N CYS A 212 -26.73 -5.36 -9.34
CA CYS A 212 -27.39 -6.64 -9.60
C CYS A 212 -28.92 -6.58 -9.43
N GLY A 213 -29.44 -5.58 -8.70
CA GLY A 213 -30.87 -5.35 -8.58
C GLY A 213 -31.49 -4.79 -9.86
N LEU A 214 -32.73 -5.19 -10.11
CA LEU A 214 -33.51 -4.71 -11.25
C LEU A 214 -34.01 -3.26 -11.03
N PRO A 215 -34.39 -2.54 -12.10
CA PRO A 215 -34.85 -1.14 -11.99
C PRO A 215 -36.01 -0.97 -11.00
N GLU A 216 -35.98 0.10 -10.21
CA GLU A 216 -36.99 0.36 -9.18
C GLU A 216 -38.40 0.57 -9.77
N VAL A 217 -39.41 0.04 -9.09
CA VAL A 217 -40.82 0.11 -9.49
C VAL A 217 -41.48 1.26 -8.72
N GLY A 218 -42.00 2.27 -9.41
CA GLY A 218 -42.66 3.40 -8.72
C GLY A 218 -42.91 4.68 -9.51
N GLN A 219 -42.33 4.85 -10.71
CA GLN A 219 -42.64 6.00 -11.56
C GLN A 219 -43.90 5.72 -12.39
N GLN A 220 -44.99 6.42 -12.08
CA GLN A 220 -46.23 6.38 -12.89
C GLN A 220 -46.11 7.12 -14.24
N VAL A 221 -45.07 7.93 -14.42
CA VAL A 221 -44.80 8.71 -15.64
C VAL A 221 -43.30 8.66 -15.93
N CYS A 222 -42.92 8.12 -17.09
CA CYS A 222 -41.54 8.09 -17.55
C CYS A 222 -41.13 9.43 -18.20
N GLY A 223 -39.82 9.68 -18.31
CA GLY A 223 -39.29 10.85 -19.00
C GLY A 223 -39.64 10.89 -20.50
N ALA A 224 -39.39 12.03 -21.16
CA ALA A 224 -39.78 12.25 -22.56
C ALA A 224 -39.10 11.30 -23.59
N GLN A 225 -38.04 10.59 -23.21
CA GLN A 225 -37.29 9.62 -24.04
C GLN A 225 -37.29 8.21 -23.44
N GLU A 226 -38.21 7.96 -22.49
CA GLU A 226 -38.33 6.70 -21.77
C GLU A 226 -39.72 6.09 -21.99
N SER A 227 -39.77 4.77 -21.96
CA SER A 227 -40.98 3.97 -22.08
C SER A 227 -41.17 3.10 -20.83
N LEU A 228 -42.42 2.82 -20.52
CA LEU A 228 -42.82 2.09 -19.32
C LEU A 228 -42.74 0.57 -19.56
N CYS A 229 -41.94 -0.12 -18.76
CA CYS A 229 -41.96 -1.57 -18.64
C CYS A 229 -43.30 -2.06 -18.06
N ARG A 230 -43.71 -3.29 -18.38
CA ARG A 230 -44.94 -3.86 -17.80
C ARG A 230 -44.85 -3.99 -16.27
N ARG A 231 -43.65 -4.23 -15.73
CA ARG A 231 -43.35 -4.21 -14.29
C ARG A 231 -43.53 -2.83 -13.63
N GLY A 232 -43.58 -1.73 -14.38
CA GLY A 232 -43.77 -0.37 -13.86
C GLY A 232 -42.49 0.42 -13.60
N SER A 233 -41.36 -0.02 -14.16
CA SER A 233 -40.09 0.72 -14.25
C SER A 233 -39.99 1.47 -15.59
N CYS A 234 -39.14 2.48 -15.67
CA CYS A 234 -38.92 3.26 -16.89
C CYS A 234 -37.56 2.90 -17.52
N LEU A 235 -37.56 2.69 -18.84
CA LEU A 235 -36.36 2.40 -19.62
C LEU A 235 -36.26 3.32 -20.83
N ALA A 236 -35.04 3.71 -21.19
CA ALA A 236 -34.79 4.50 -22.38
C ALA A 236 -35.21 3.75 -23.64
N GLN A 237 -35.80 4.46 -24.61
CA GLN A 237 -36.39 3.86 -25.81
C GLN A 237 -35.39 3.03 -26.65
N HIS A 238 -34.10 3.39 -26.63
CA HIS A 238 -33.04 2.70 -27.37
C HIS A 238 -32.60 1.37 -26.75
N ARG A 239 -33.10 1.03 -25.56
CA ARG A 239 -32.86 -0.24 -24.84
C ARG A 239 -34.01 -1.26 -25.02
N PHE A 240 -35.02 -0.91 -25.80
CA PHE A 240 -36.05 -1.85 -26.20
C PHE A 240 -35.61 -2.60 -27.45
N CYS A 241 -35.86 -3.91 -27.48
CA CYS A 241 -35.56 -4.78 -28.60
C CYS A 241 -34.07 -4.82 -28.92
N ASP A 242 -33.24 -4.92 -27.88
CA ASP A 242 -31.79 -4.94 -27.99
C ASP A 242 -31.15 -6.27 -27.55
N GLY A 243 -31.98 -7.30 -27.36
CA GLY A 243 -31.53 -8.65 -27.04
C GLY A 243 -31.27 -8.88 -25.56
N THR A 244 -31.44 -7.86 -24.70
CA THR A 244 -31.31 -8.04 -23.24
C THR A 244 -32.59 -7.67 -22.49
N ASP A 245 -32.99 -8.51 -21.55
CA ASP A 245 -34.10 -8.20 -20.64
C ASP A 245 -33.62 -7.24 -19.53
N ASP A 246 -33.81 -5.93 -19.77
CA ASP A 246 -33.53 -4.84 -18.84
C ASP A 246 -34.74 -4.55 -17.92
N CYS A 247 -35.97 -4.87 -18.34
CA CYS A 247 -37.19 -4.62 -17.55
C CYS A 247 -37.33 -5.56 -16.33
N GLY A 248 -36.74 -6.76 -16.40
CA GLY A 248 -36.94 -7.80 -15.39
C GLY A 248 -37.98 -8.84 -15.77
N ASP A 249 -38.93 -8.47 -16.63
CA ASP A 249 -40.10 -9.28 -17.02
C ASP A 249 -40.17 -9.55 -18.53
N SER A 250 -39.07 -9.28 -19.24
CA SER A 250 -38.92 -9.40 -20.70
C SER A 250 -39.97 -8.63 -21.50
N SER A 251 -40.54 -7.56 -20.93
CA SER A 251 -41.54 -6.75 -21.61
C SER A 251 -40.95 -5.85 -22.69
N ASP A 252 -39.69 -5.45 -22.53
CA ASP A 252 -38.86 -4.75 -23.50
C ASP A 252 -38.51 -5.60 -24.73
N GLU A 253 -38.23 -6.89 -24.52
CA GLU A 253 -37.90 -7.86 -25.58
C GLU A 253 -39.13 -8.64 -26.10
N GLY A 254 -40.33 -8.20 -25.75
CA GLY A 254 -41.57 -8.88 -26.08
C GLY A 254 -41.85 -8.92 -27.59
N ALA A 255 -42.24 -10.11 -28.10
CA ALA A 255 -42.50 -10.32 -29.53
C ALA A 255 -43.54 -9.35 -30.17
N ALA A 256 -44.44 -8.77 -29.38
CA ALA A 256 -45.40 -7.77 -29.87
C ALA A 256 -44.73 -6.41 -30.18
N GLN A 257 -43.71 -6.04 -29.39
CA GLN A 257 -42.98 -4.78 -29.51
C GLN A 257 -41.82 -4.89 -30.51
N CYS A 258 -41.13 -6.04 -30.53
CA CYS A 258 -39.93 -6.26 -31.34
C CYS A 258 -40.20 -6.90 -32.71
N LYS A 259 -41.46 -7.05 -33.11
CA LYS A 259 -41.87 -7.74 -34.35
C LYS A 259 -41.19 -7.23 -35.63
N ASN A 260 -40.89 -5.93 -35.69
CA ASN A 260 -40.31 -5.30 -36.88
C ASN A 260 -38.77 -5.22 -36.85
N PHE A 261 -38.14 -5.66 -35.76
CA PHE A 261 -36.69 -5.75 -35.67
C PHE A 261 -36.22 -7.05 -36.33
N THR A 262 -35.04 -7.01 -36.94
CA THR A 262 -34.41 -8.21 -37.51
C THR A 262 -33.32 -8.68 -36.56
N HIS A 263 -33.49 -9.88 -35.99
CA HIS A 263 -32.58 -10.47 -35.00
C HIS A 263 -31.75 -11.59 -35.63
N CYS A 264 -30.46 -11.65 -35.30
CA CYS A 264 -29.57 -12.75 -35.69
C CYS A 264 -28.68 -13.19 -34.52
N SER A 265 -29.08 -14.25 -33.83
CA SER A 265 -28.32 -14.85 -32.71
C SER A 265 -27.26 -15.86 -33.15
N PHE A 266 -27.11 -16.11 -34.45
CA PHE A 266 -26.26 -17.17 -34.99
C PHE A 266 -26.56 -18.61 -34.51
N ASP A 267 -27.62 -18.87 -33.74
CA ASP A 267 -27.96 -20.23 -33.26
C ASP A 267 -28.32 -21.20 -34.38
N HIS A 268 -28.81 -20.70 -35.51
CA HIS A 268 -29.25 -21.54 -36.63
C HIS A 268 -28.37 -21.37 -37.87
N ASP A 269 -28.12 -20.13 -38.29
CA ASP A 269 -27.36 -19.78 -39.49
C ASP A 269 -26.74 -18.37 -39.39
N LEU A 270 -26.18 -17.85 -40.47
CA LEU A 270 -25.61 -16.49 -40.54
C LEU A 270 -26.65 -15.40 -40.86
N CYS A 271 -27.95 -15.71 -40.89
CA CYS A 271 -29.06 -14.79 -41.16
C CYS A 271 -28.90 -13.95 -42.45
N GLY A 272 -28.24 -14.52 -43.46
CA GLY A 272 -27.97 -13.86 -44.74
C GLY A 272 -26.74 -12.94 -44.75
N TRP A 273 -25.92 -12.95 -43.69
CA TRP A 273 -24.59 -12.34 -43.68
C TRP A 273 -23.58 -13.27 -44.33
N GLU A 274 -22.61 -12.69 -45.05
CA GLU A 274 -21.60 -13.41 -45.81
C GLU A 274 -20.21 -13.16 -45.21
N ALA A 275 -19.56 -14.23 -44.75
CA ALA A 275 -18.17 -14.21 -44.28
C ALA A 275 -17.22 -14.53 -45.44
N THR A 276 -16.13 -13.77 -45.55
CA THR A 276 -15.09 -14.02 -46.56
C THR A 276 -14.44 -15.40 -46.34
N ALA A 277 -14.23 -16.15 -47.43
CA ALA A 277 -13.65 -17.49 -47.38
C ALA A 277 -12.11 -17.45 -47.30
N GLY A 278 -11.54 -18.15 -46.31
CA GLY A 278 -10.10 -18.32 -46.10
C GLY A 278 -9.60 -17.72 -44.77
N PRO A 279 -8.64 -18.34 -44.07
CA PRO A 279 -8.19 -17.84 -42.77
C PRO A 279 -7.34 -16.56 -42.90
N PRO A 280 -7.48 -15.58 -41.98
CA PRO A 280 -8.46 -15.54 -40.89
C PRO A 280 -9.88 -15.24 -41.39
N MET A 281 -10.88 -15.94 -40.85
CA MET A 281 -12.30 -15.80 -41.22
C MET A 281 -13.22 -15.80 -39.99
N TRP A 282 -14.41 -15.22 -40.15
CA TRP A 282 -15.48 -15.36 -39.15
C TRP A 282 -16.03 -16.78 -39.19
N ALA A 283 -15.93 -17.50 -38.07
CA ALA A 283 -16.38 -18.87 -37.91
C ALA A 283 -17.44 -18.97 -36.81
N ARG A 284 -18.54 -19.65 -37.13
CA ARG A 284 -19.64 -19.94 -36.20
C ARG A 284 -19.29 -21.17 -35.35
N ASN A 285 -19.23 -21.00 -34.03
CA ASN A 285 -18.90 -22.10 -33.12
C ASN A 285 -19.54 -21.91 -31.73
N THR A 286 -19.36 -22.88 -30.85
CA THR A 286 -19.81 -22.84 -29.45
C THR A 286 -18.63 -22.96 -28.49
N SER A 287 -18.80 -22.48 -27.26
CA SER A 287 -17.77 -22.61 -26.21
C SER A 287 -17.49 -24.07 -25.84
N LEU A 288 -18.48 -24.96 -25.97
CA LEU A 288 -18.27 -26.41 -25.76
C LEU A 288 -17.25 -27.02 -26.71
N ASN A 289 -17.21 -26.57 -27.96
CA ASN A 289 -16.30 -27.10 -28.98
C ASN A 289 -14.91 -26.45 -28.94
N LEU A 290 -14.86 -25.16 -28.59
CA LEU A 290 -13.61 -24.40 -28.52
C LEU A 290 -12.78 -24.69 -27.26
N GLY A 291 -13.40 -25.23 -26.21
CA GLY A 291 -12.74 -25.59 -24.97
C GLY A 291 -12.73 -24.47 -23.94
N THR A 292 -11.73 -24.46 -23.05
CA THR A 292 -11.59 -23.51 -21.93
C THR A 292 -10.28 -22.74 -21.98
N SER A 293 -9.71 -22.56 -23.17
CA SER A 293 -8.48 -21.77 -23.33
C SER A 293 -8.71 -20.31 -22.98
N TYR A 294 -7.68 -19.66 -22.44
CA TYR A 294 -7.70 -18.23 -22.13
C TYR A 294 -8.03 -17.38 -23.35
N GLY A 295 -8.86 -16.34 -23.16
CA GLY A 295 -9.32 -15.46 -24.23
C GLY A 295 -10.62 -15.87 -24.94
N ILE A 296 -11.04 -17.14 -24.90
CA ILE A 296 -12.24 -17.61 -25.64
C ILE A 296 -13.52 -17.27 -24.87
N PRO A 297 -14.60 -16.78 -25.54
CA PRO A 297 -15.90 -16.59 -24.89
C PRO A 297 -16.40 -17.88 -24.22
N THR A 298 -16.76 -17.80 -22.95
CA THR A 298 -17.19 -18.97 -22.17
C THR A 298 -18.63 -19.40 -22.45
N ARG A 299 -19.42 -18.50 -23.04
CA ARG A 299 -20.85 -18.62 -23.34
C ARG A 299 -21.26 -17.66 -24.45
N ASP A 300 -22.39 -17.91 -25.10
CA ASP A 300 -23.06 -16.96 -25.99
C ASP A 300 -23.73 -15.83 -25.20
N HIS A 301 -24.10 -14.75 -25.88
CA HIS A 301 -24.88 -13.67 -25.29
C HIS A 301 -26.37 -14.04 -25.21
N SER A 302 -26.94 -14.60 -26.28
CA SER A 302 -28.40 -14.75 -26.46
C SER A 302 -29.09 -15.51 -25.33
N ASN A 303 -28.54 -16.66 -24.94
CA ASN A 303 -29.08 -17.50 -23.86
C ASN A 303 -28.12 -17.65 -22.68
N ASN A 304 -27.01 -16.90 -22.70
CA ASN A 304 -25.98 -16.93 -21.66
C ASN A 304 -25.38 -18.34 -21.44
N SER A 305 -25.41 -19.25 -22.42
CA SER A 305 -25.11 -20.70 -22.35
C SER A 305 -23.81 -21.10 -23.08
N ARG A 306 -23.19 -22.20 -22.64
CA ARG A 306 -22.01 -22.77 -23.32
C ARG A 306 -22.33 -23.40 -24.67
N ALA A 307 -23.60 -23.76 -24.88
CA ALA A 307 -24.08 -24.46 -26.06
C ALA A 307 -24.59 -23.53 -27.17
N GLY A 308 -24.83 -22.24 -26.85
CA GLY A 308 -25.21 -21.24 -27.84
C GLY A 308 -24.09 -20.95 -28.83
N PHE A 309 -24.46 -20.47 -30.02
CA PHE A 309 -23.51 -20.20 -31.09
C PHE A 309 -23.21 -18.71 -31.21
N PHE A 310 -21.95 -18.40 -31.45
CA PHE A 310 -21.49 -17.04 -31.78
C PHE A 310 -20.49 -17.08 -32.94
N LEU A 311 -20.15 -15.91 -33.47
CA LEU A 311 -19.09 -15.76 -34.45
C LEU A 311 -17.79 -15.36 -33.77
N HIS A 312 -16.69 -16.02 -34.12
CA HIS A 312 -15.35 -15.65 -33.69
C HIS A 312 -14.39 -15.61 -34.86
N VAL A 313 -13.31 -14.84 -34.73
CA VAL A 313 -12.22 -14.81 -35.70
C VAL A 313 -11.39 -16.08 -35.55
N ALA A 314 -11.52 -16.99 -36.51
CA ALA A 314 -10.75 -18.22 -36.56
C ALA A 314 -9.47 -18.03 -37.39
N SER A 315 -8.33 -18.18 -36.74
CA SER A 315 -7.00 -18.20 -37.37
C SER A 315 -6.57 -19.65 -37.65
N GLY A 316 -6.14 -19.92 -38.88
CA GLY A 316 -5.62 -21.25 -39.24
C GLY A 316 -4.22 -21.51 -38.65
N PRO A 317 -3.77 -22.77 -38.55
CA PRO A 317 -2.48 -23.15 -37.95
C PRO A 317 -1.24 -22.58 -38.66
N THR A 318 -1.40 -21.96 -39.83
CA THR A 318 -0.35 -21.34 -40.64
C THR A 318 -0.60 -19.85 -40.94
N ALA A 319 -1.60 -19.23 -40.31
CA ALA A 319 -1.92 -17.82 -40.56
C ALA A 319 -0.91 -16.90 -39.83
N GLN A 320 -0.31 -15.96 -40.55
CA GLN A 320 0.50 -14.89 -39.97
C GLN A 320 -0.36 -14.04 -39.02
N ALA A 321 0.22 -13.62 -37.90
CA ALA A 321 -0.38 -12.63 -37.01
C ALA A 321 -0.67 -11.34 -37.81
N GLY A 322 -1.93 -10.87 -37.80
CA GLY A 322 -2.32 -9.59 -38.42
C GLY A 322 -3.28 -9.66 -39.63
N GLY A 323 -3.83 -10.82 -39.99
CA GLY A 323 -4.89 -10.87 -41.03
C GLY A 323 -6.26 -10.39 -40.54
N THR A 324 -7.08 -9.84 -41.43
CA THR A 324 -8.41 -9.29 -41.12
C THR A 324 -9.54 -10.22 -41.57
N ALA A 325 -10.40 -10.66 -40.66
CA ALA A 325 -11.62 -11.38 -40.98
C ALA A 325 -12.75 -10.41 -41.32
N GLN A 326 -13.47 -10.63 -42.43
CA GLN A 326 -14.52 -9.75 -42.93
C GLN A 326 -15.89 -10.45 -42.94
N LEU A 327 -16.89 -9.78 -42.36
CA LEU A 327 -18.30 -10.18 -42.38
C LEU A 327 -19.11 -9.07 -43.04
N SER A 328 -19.85 -9.40 -44.09
CA SER A 328 -20.61 -8.43 -44.89
C SER A 328 -22.12 -8.68 -44.82
N SER A 329 -22.88 -7.60 -44.73
CA SER A 329 -24.34 -7.65 -44.70
C SER A 329 -24.97 -7.68 -46.10
N PRO A 330 -26.26 -8.02 -46.20
CA PRO A 330 -27.08 -7.65 -47.34
C PRO A 330 -27.13 -6.12 -47.55
N THR A 331 -27.56 -5.69 -48.74
CA THR A 331 -27.75 -4.25 -49.01
C THR A 331 -28.98 -3.72 -48.27
N PHE A 332 -28.81 -2.61 -47.57
CA PHE A 332 -29.85 -1.91 -46.83
C PHE A 332 -30.05 -0.50 -47.35
N GLN A 333 -31.28 -0.01 -47.21
CA GLN A 333 -31.67 1.37 -47.40
C GLN A 333 -32.08 1.94 -46.03
N ALA A 334 -31.36 2.96 -45.56
CA ALA A 334 -31.67 3.59 -44.27
C ALA A 334 -32.84 4.58 -44.40
N THR A 335 -33.65 4.60 -43.35
CA THR A 335 -34.58 5.70 -43.03
C THR A 335 -34.01 6.52 -41.88
N SER A 336 -34.72 7.53 -41.39
CA SER A 336 -34.27 8.41 -40.30
C SER A 336 -34.05 7.72 -38.94
N SER A 337 -34.23 6.39 -38.84
CA SER A 337 -34.10 5.62 -37.60
C SER A 337 -33.38 4.27 -37.81
N CYS A 338 -32.49 4.15 -38.80
CA CYS A 338 -31.73 2.91 -39.02
C CYS A 338 -30.55 2.80 -38.06
N SER A 339 -30.56 1.78 -37.20
CA SER A 339 -29.49 1.42 -36.29
C SER A 339 -29.19 -0.08 -36.29
N LEU A 340 -27.94 -0.43 -35.97
CA LEU A 340 -27.48 -1.78 -35.68
C LEU A 340 -27.03 -1.83 -34.22
N VAL A 341 -27.53 -2.82 -33.48
CA VAL A 341 -27.01 -3.23 -32.18
C VAL A 341 -26.32 -4.58 -32.35
N LEU A 342 -25.17 -4.76 -31.70
CA LEU A 342 -24.47 -6.04 -31.63
C LEU A 342 -23.74 -6.20 -30.30
N TYR A 343 -23.41 -7.44 -29.93
CA TYR A 343 -22.60 -7.73 -28.78
C TYR A 343 -21.24 -8.23 -29.22
N CYS A 344 -20.16 -7.65 -28.68
CA CYS A 344 -18.80 -8.04 -29.02
C CYS A 344 -18.02 -8.51 -27.79
N HIS A 345 -17.01 -9.33 -28.03
CA HIS A 345 -16.14 -9.87 -27.00
C HIS A 345 -14.69 -9.81 -27.50
N LEU A 346 -13.86 -9.00 -26.83
CA LEU A 346 -12.44 -8.85 -27.12
C LEU A 346 -11.67 -9.17 -25.84
N HIS A 347 -10.98 -10.31 -25.81
CA HIS A 347 -10.26 -10.76 -24.61
C HIS A 347 -8.95 -11.47 -24.95
N GLY A 348 -7.94 -11.31 -24.10
CA GLY A 348 -6.69 -12.06 -24.13
C GLY A 348 -5.55 -11.44 -24.93
N SER A 349 -5.76 -10.29 -25.61
CA SER A 349 -4.66 -9.56 -26.25
C SER A 349 -4.95 -8.07 -26.40
N ALA A 350 -3.95 -7.23 -26.08
CA ALA A 350 -3.99 -5.79 -26.27
C ALA A 350 -3.98 -5.35 -27.75
N THR A 351 -3.67 -6.28 -28.68
CA THR A 351 -3.61 -6.00 -30.12
C THR A 351 -4.87 -6.40 -30.89
N SER A 352 -5.88 -6.94 -30.19
CA SER A 352 -7.17 -7.28 -30.80
C SER A 352 -7.92 -6.02 -31.25
N ASN A 353 -8.57 -6.07 -32.41
CA ASN A 353 -9.35 -4.96 -32.97
C ASN A 353 -10.66 -5.46 -33.60
N LEU A 354 -11.76 -4.75 -33.36
CA LEU A 354 -13.04 -4.89 -34.04
C LEU A 354 -13.46 -3.54 -34.63
N SER A 355 -13.67 -3.49 -35.94
CA SER A 355 -14.06 -2.29 -36.67
C SER A 355 -15.37 -2.50 -37.46
N ILE A 356 -16.29 -1.55 -37.34
CA ILE A 356 -17.61 -1.56 -38.00
C ILE A 356 -17.66 -0.43 -39.03
N PHE A 357 -17.91 -0.78 -40.28
CA PHE A 357 -17.98 0.14 -41.40
C PHE A 357 -19.34 0.07 -42.10
N TYR A 358 -19.70 1.15 -42.80
CA TYR A 358 -20.65 1.06 -43.91
C TYR A 358 -19.96 1.34 -45.24
N MET A 359 -20.42 0.65 -46.28
CA MET A 359 -19.93 0.77 -47.64
C MET A 359 -21.04 1.23 -48.56
N THR A 360 -20.81 2.33 -49.27
CA THR A 360 -21.62 2.75 -50.42
C THR A 360 -20.97 2.26 -51.73
N ASN A 361 -21.54 2.60 -52.88
CA ASN A 361 -20.97 2.24 -54.19
C ASN A 361 -19.56 2.83 -54.47
N SER A 362 -19.07 3.76 -53.64
CA SER A 362 -17.83 4.51 -53.91
C SER A 362 -16.87 4.67 -52.73
N THR A 363 -17.32 4.48 -51.47
CA THR A 363 -16.51 4.77 -50.28
C THR A 363 -16.81 3.83 -49.10
N LYS A 364 -15.76 3.53 -48.32
CA LYS A 364 -15.83 2.81 -47.03
C LYS A 364 -15.72 3.85 -45.90
N HIS A 365 -16.66 3.85 -44.96
CA HIS A 365 -16.71 4.80 -43.84
C HIS A 365 -16.71 4.06 -42.51
N LEU A 366 -15.80 4.43 -41.60
CA LEU A 366 -15.69 3.86 -40.25
C LEU A 366 -16.77 4.46 -39.35
N MET A 367 -17.54 3.60 -38.67
CA MET A 367 -18.56 4.01 -37.72
C MET A 367 -18.11 3.82 -36.27
N ARG A 368 -17.49 2.67 -35.98
CA ARG A 368 -17.07 2.28 -34.64
C ARG A 368 -15.82 1.42 -34.74
N GLU A 369 -14.90 1.64 -33.80
CA GLU A 369 -13.71 0.81 -33.60
C GLU A 369 -13.57 0.49 -32.10
N ARG A 370 -13.16 -0.74 -31.79
CA ARG A 370 -12.83 -1.22 -30.45
C ARG A 370 -11.51 -1.96 -30.50
N THR A 371 -10.60 -1.64 -29.58
CA THR A 371 -9.25 -2.20 -29.53
C THR A 371 -8.88 -2.66 -28.13
N GLY A 372 -8.04 -3.68 -28.04
CA GLY A 372 -7.44 -4.16 -26.80
C GLY A 372 -8.15 -5.33 -26.13
N ASP A 373 -7.76 -5.59 -24.87
CA ASP A 373 -8.42 -6.55 -23.99
C ASP A 373 -9.46 -5.83 -23.14
N LEU A 374 -10.73 -6.18 -23.35
CA LEU A 374 -11.89 -5.62 -22.66
C LEU A 374 -12.43 -6.58 -21.56
N GLY A 375 -11.76 -7.72 -21.35
CA GLY A 375 -12.14 -8.74 -20.39
C GLY A 375 -13.08 -9.81 -20.94
N SER A 376 -13.36 -10.83 -20.12
CA SER A 376 -14.22 -11.96 -20.47
C SER A 376 -15.71 -11.63 -20.31
N CYS A 377 -16.21 -10.68 -21.09
CA CYS A 377 -17.62 -10.29 -21.10
C CYS A 377 -18.11 -9.88 -22.50
N TRP A 378 -19.43 -9.94 -22.68
CA TRP A 378 -20.11 -9.44 -23.88
C TRP A 378 -20.44 -7.97 -23.70
N ILE A 379 -20.08 -7.16 -24.69
CA ILE A 379 -20.20 -5.70 -24.65
C ILE A 379 -21.15 -5.27 -25.75
N ARG A 380 -22.20 -4.55 -25.34
CA ARG A 380 -23.20 -3.98 -26.24
C ARG A 380 -22.64 -2.80 -27.02
N GLU A 381 -22.79 -2.84 -28.33
CA GLU A 381 -22.45 -1.76 -29.25
C GLU A 381 -23.66 -1.35 -30.08
N ARG A 382 -23.88 -0.03 -30.20
CA ARG A 382 -24.91 0.56 -31.05
C ARG A 382 -24.27 1.51 -32.05
N VAL A 383 -24.71 1.40 -33.30
CA VAL A 383 -24.32 2.26 -34.43
C VAL A 383 -25.58 2.74 -35.16
N ASP A 384 -25.75 4.04 -35.29
CA ASP A 384 -26.83 4.65 -36.07
C ASP A 384 -26.33 5.05 -37.47
N PHE A 385 -27.08 4.70 -38.51
CA PHE A 385 -26.76 4.98 -39.90
C PHE A 385 -27.64 6.12 -40.44
N ASN A 386 -27.02 7.26 -40.69
CA ASN A 386 -27.69 8.41 -41.32
C ASN A 386 -27.26 8.54 -42.79
N VAL A 387 -27.56 7.51 -43.59
CA VAL A 387 -27.13 7.39 -44.99
C VAL A 387 -28.36 7.38 -45.91
N THR A 388 -28.33 8.16 -46.98
CA THR A 388 -29.44 8.21 -47.95
C THR A 388 -29.29 7.22 -49.10
N ASP A 389 -28.07 6.78 -49.37
CA ASP A 389 -27.77 5.82 -50.44
C ASP A 389 -27.85 4.37 -49.94
N PRO A 390 -28.11 3.38 -50.81
CA PRO A 390 -28.00 1.97 -50.46
C PRO A 390 -26.59 1.64 -49.98
N PHE A 391 -26.50 0.92 -48.86
CA PHE A 391 -25.22 0.59 -48.24
C PHE A 391 -25.17 -0.86 -47.74
N LYS A 392 -23.95 -1.37 -47.53
CA LYS A 392 -23.67 -2.62 -46.82
C LYS A 392 -22.92 -2.32 -45.54
N VAL A 393 -23.20 -3.08 -44.47
CA VAL A 393 -22.40 -3.08 -43.25
C VAL A 393 -21.26 -4.09 -43.42
N LEU A 394 -20.05 -3.67 -43.07
CA LEU A 394 -18.85 -4.52 -43.07
C LEU A 394 -18.26 -4.52 -41.66
N ILE A 395 -18.12 -5.71 -41.07
CA ILE A 395 -17.51 -5.90 -39.75
C ILE A 395 -16.17 -6.60 -39.96
N GLU A 396 -15.10 -5.95 -39.51
CA GLU A 396 -13.73 -6.41 -39.60
C GLU A 396 -13.20 -6.77 -38.21
N GLY A 397 -12.67 -7.98 -38.06
CA GLY A 397 -12.08 -8.47 -36.82
C GLY A 397 -10.62 -8.88 -37.02
N VAL A 398 -9.75 -8.45 -36.12
CA VAL A 398 -8.34 -8.83 -36.05
C VAL A 398 -8.07 -9.39 -34.65
N ALA A 399 -7.77 -10.68 -34.56
CA ALA A 399 -7.40 -11.32 -33.30
C ALA A 399 -5.90 -11.16 -33.04
N GLY A 400 -5.55 -10.54 -31.92
CA GLY A 400 -4.17 -10.41 -31.46
C GLY A 400 -3.54 -11.75 -31.08
N SER A 401 -2.22 -11.79 -30.91
CA SER A 401 -1.53 -13.01 -30.45
C SER A 401 -2.06 -13.42 -29.07
N GLY A 402 -2.59 -14.65 -28.96
CA GLY A 402 -3.22 -15.18 -27.74
C GLY A 402 -4.62 -14.65 -27.41
N GLY A 403 -5.15 -13.70 -28.20
CA GLY A 403 -6.46 -13.09 -27.99
C GLY A 403 -7.55 -13.64 -28.91
N THR A 404 -8.81 -13.39 -28.55
CA THR A 404 -9.98 -13.74 -29.35
C THR A 404 -10.85 -12.50 -29.59
N VAL A 405 -11.39 -12.38 -30.80
CA VAL A 405 -12.44 -11.42 -31.15
C VAL A 405 -13.68 -12.22 -31.55
N ALA A 406 -14.80 -11.94 -30.91
CA ALA A 406 -16.08 -12.57 -31.18
C ALA A 406 -17.22 -11.55 -31.21
N ILE A 407 -18.29 -11.87 -31.93
CA ILE A 407 -19.54 -11.11 -32.00
C ILE A 407 -20.73 -12.04 -31.90
N ASP A 408 -21.82 -11.51 -31.34
CA ASP A 408 -23.09 -12.18 -31.16
C ASP A 408 -24.26 -11.20 -31.28
N ASP A 409 -25.47 -11.73 -31.49
CA ASP A 409 -26.74 -11.00 -31.55
C ASP A 409 -26.72 -9.72 -32.42
N LEU A 410 -26.76 -9.87 -33.75
CA LEU A 410 -26.91 -8.73 -34.67
C LEU A 410 -28.38 -8.32 -34.77
N ILE A 411 -28.70 -7.11 -34.30
CA ILE A 411 -30.07 -6.59 -34.21
C ILE A 411 -30.20 -5.32 -35.05
N LEU A 412 -30.98 -5.41 -36.12
CA LEU A 412 -31.28 -4.27 -36.99
C LEU A 412 -32.64 -3.69 -36.66
N SER A 413 -32.66 -2.37 -36.47
CA SER A 413 -33.89 -1.61 -36.28
C SER A 413 -34.81 -1.69 -37.52
N PRO A 414 -36.12 -1.43 -37.36
CA PRO A 414 -37.07 -1.35 -38.48
C PRO A 414 -36.71 -0.31 -39.54
N GLY A 415 -35.85 0.66 -39.19
CA GLY A 415 -35.42 1.71 -40.09
C GLY A 415 -34.46 1.23 -41.18
N CYS A 416 -33.88 0.04 -41.05
CA CYS A 416 -32.95 -0.56 -41.99
C CYS A 416 -33.70 -1.51 -42.94
N VAL A 417 -34.18 -1.00 -44.08
CA VAL A 417 -35.00 -1.78 -45.01
C VAL A 417 -34.09 -2.54 -45.99
N LYS A 418 -34.20 -3.87 -46.02
CA LYS A 418 -33.45 -4.70 -46.98
C LYS A 418 -33.91 -4.42 -48.41
N GLU A 419 -32.99 -4.07 -49.29
CA GLU A 419 -33.29 -3.86 -50.71
C GLU A 419 -33.28 -5.19 -51.48
N GLN A 420 -34.22 -5.37 -52.41
CA GLN A 420 -34.30 -6.55 -53.25
C GLN A 420 -33.30 -6.43 -54.41
N GLU A 421 -32.29 -7.31 -54.38
CA GLU A 421 -31.10 -7.34 -55.24
C GLU A 421 -31.23 -6.65 -56.61
N LYS A 422 -30.69 -5.43 -56.70
CA LYS A 422 -30.27 -4.84 -57.96
C LYS A 422 -29.17 -3.81 -57.74
N LEU A 423 -27.95 -4.30 -57.51
CA LEU A 423 -26.66 -3.78 -58.02
C LEU A 423 -25.51 -4.45 -57.24
N LEU A 424 -24.49 -4.88 -57.99
CA LEU A 424 -23.25 -5.46 -57.44
C LEU A 424 -22.40 -4.34 -56.83
N VAL A 425 -22.51 -4.14 -55.51
CA VAL A 425 -21.47 -3.44 -54.74
C VAL A 425 -20.27 -4.39 -54.67
N THR A 426 -19.24 -4.09 -55.47
CA THR A 426 -18.00 -4.87 -55.50
C THR A 426 -17.12 -4.41 -54.34
N LEU A 427 -16.60 -5.36 -53.54
CA LEU A 427 -15.61 -5.07 -52.49
C LEU A 427 -14.41 -4.34 -53.14
N PRO A 428 -13.99 -3.16 -52.65
CA PRO A 428 -12.76 -2.53 -53.12
C PRO A 428 -11.58 -3.46 -52.83
N SER A 429 -10.73 -3.67 -53.84
CA SER A 429 -9.47 -4.39 -53.69
C SER A 429 -8.57 -3.66 -52.68
N GLN A 430 -7.99 -4.42 -51.74
CA GLN A 430 -7.04 -3.98 -50.72
C GLN A 430 -6.16 -2.80 -51.18
N ALA A 431 -6.33 -1.65 -50.53
CA ALA A 431 -5.32 -0.61 -50.56
C ALA A 431 -4.19 -1.03 -49.59
N GLY A 432 -2.98 -1.15 -50.14
CA GLY A 432 -1.68 -1.16 -49.46
C GLY A 432 -1.58 -1.97 -48.16
N ALA A 433 -0.99 -3.16 -48.24
CA ALA A 433 -0.31 -3.71 -47.07
C ALA A 433 0.66 -2.65 -46.52
N SER A 434 0.73 -2.55 -45.19
CA SER A 434 1.79 -1.79 -44.49
C SER A 434 3.14 -2.03 -45.17
N PRO A 435 3.94 -0.99 -45.45
CA PRO A 435 5.28 -1.14 -46.02
C PRO A 435 6.28 -1.83 -45.08
N CYS A 436 5.93 -1.98 -43.79
CA CYS A 436 6.79 -2.54 -42.75
C CYS A 436 6.36 -3.95 -42.32
N ALA A 437 7.29 -4.71 -41.74
CA ALA A 437 6.99 -6.04 -41.19
C ALA A 437 5.99 -5.95 -40.01
N ALA A 438 5.40 -7.09 -39.62
CA ALA A 438 4.35 -7.12 -38.59
C ALA A 438 4.83 -6.69 -37.18
N ASP A 439 6.15 -6.68 -36.97
CA ASP A 439 6.87 -6.27 -35.77
C ASP A 439 7.52 -4.87 -35.90
N GLU A 440 7.25 -4.16 -36.99
CA GLU A 440 7.81 -2.85 -37.29
C GLU A 440 6.72 -1.77 -37.45
N VAL A 441 7.02 -0.56 -37.00
CA VAL A 441 6.17 0.64 -37.12
C VAL A 441 6.75 1.55 -38.20
N ALA A 442 5.90 2.05 -39.09
CA ALA A 442 6.29 2.98 -40.14
C ALA A 442 6.38 4.42 -39.62
N CYS A 443 7.52 5.07 -39.81
CA CYS A 443 7.68 6.51 -39.65
C CYS A 443 6.93 7.26 -40.78
N ASP A 444 6.50 8.50 -40.53
CA ASP A 444 5.93 9.36 -41.58
C ASP A 444 6.95 9.67 -42.69
N SER A 445 8.25 9.57 -42.38
CA SER A 445 9.37 9.64 -43.34
C SER A 445 9.43 8.46 -44.31
N GLY A 446 8.75 7.34 -44.01
CA GLY A 446 8.74 6.11 -44.79
C GLY A 446 9.76 5.06 -44.34
N ASP A 447 10.55 5.33 -43.30
CA ASP A 447 11.44 4.35 -42.66
C ASP A 447 10.64 3.43 -41.71
N CYS A 448 11.14 2.23 -41.43
CA CYS A 448 10.51 1.28 -40.51
C CYS A 448 11.39 1.13 -39.25
N ILE A 449 10.80 1.26 -38.06
CA ILE A 449 11.46 1.05 -36.77
C ILE A 449 10.85 -0.17 -36.06
N ALA A 450 11.57 -0.79 -35.12
CA ALA A 450 11.00 -1.86 -34.32
C ALA A 450 9.85 -1.34 -33.45
N ALA A 451 8.78 -2.13 -33.26
CA ALA A 451 7.63 -1.71 -32.47
C ALA A 451 7.95 -1.38 -30.99
N GLU A 452 9.07 -1.88 -30.47
CA GLU A 452 9.56 -1.56 -29.12
C GLU A 452 10.20 -0.16 -29.01
N LEU A 453 10.57 0.45 -30.13
CA LEU A 453 11.14 1.80 -30.23
C LEU A 453 10.06 2.85 -30.57
N ALA A 454 8.80 2.44 -30.66
CA ALA A 454 7.68 3.37 -30.80
C ALA A 454 7.18 3.77 -29.42
N CYS A 455 6.99 5.06 -29.18
CA CYS A 455 6.60 5.61 -27.88
C CYS A 455 7.59 5.32 -26.75
N ASP A 456 8.89 5.20 -27.06
CA ASP A 456 9.96 4.95 -26.08
C ASP A 456 10.52 6.25 -25.48
N PHE A 457 9.80 7.34 -25.71
CA PHE A 457 10.14 8.71 -25.38
C PHE A 457 11.27 9.29 -26.21
N ALA A 458 11.97 8.52 -27.06
CA ALA A 458 13.11 8.97 -27.86
C ALA A 458 12.78 9.13 -29.35
N ASP A 459 13.24 10.23 -29.95
CA ASP A 459 13.12 10.45 -31.40
C ASP A 459 14.01 9.44 -32.16
N THR A 460 13.49 8.26 -32.46
CA THR A 460 14.14 7.22 -33.27
C THR A 460 13.87 7.46 -34.76
N CYS A 461 12.66 7.87 -35.12
CA CYS A 461 12.37 8.35 -36.47
C CYS A 461 13.04 9.71 -36.70
N ALA A 462 13.62 9.92 -37.90
CA ALA A 462 14.31 11.17 -38.23
C ALA A 462 13.39 12.42 -38.21
N ASP A 463 12.07 12.22 -38.26
CA ASP A 463 11.03 13.24 -38.20
C ASP A 463 10.25 13.26 -36.86
N GLY A 464 10.69 12.44 -35.88
CA GLY A 464 10.07 12.25 -34.58
C GLY A 464 8.61 11.78 -34.66
N SER A 465 8.22 11.10 -35.74
CA SER A 465 6.82 10.66 -35.93
C SER A 465 6.42 9.51 -34.99
N ASP A 466 7.40 8.74 -34.54
CA ASP A 466 7.26 7.71 -33.52
C ASP A 466 6.72 8.24 -32.19
N GLU A 467 7.05 9.47 -31.78
CA GLU A 467 6.65 10.02 -30.47
C GLU A 467 5.39 10.92 -30.52
N LYS A 468 4.84 11.22 -31.70
CA LYS A 468 3.71 12.16 -31.85
C LYS A 468 2.36 11.60 -31.40
N ARG A 469 2.18 10.28 -31.42
CA ARG A 469 0.94 9.60 -31.02
C ARG A 469 1.16 8.71 -29.81
N CYS A 470 1.82 9.24 -28.79
CA CYS A 470 2.22 8.53 -27.57
C CYS A 470 1.58 9.15 -26.30
N GLY A 471 0.34 9.64 -26.44
CA GLY A 471 -0.46 10.16 -25.33
C GLY A 471 -0.21 11.64 -24.97
N THR A 472 0.94 12.23 -25.30
CA THR A 472 1.14 13.68 -25.17
C THR A 472 0.23 14.42 -26.16
N THR A 473 -0.74 15.20 -25.66
CA THR A 473 -1.70 15.90 -26.51
C THR A 473 -2.40 17.05 -25.80
N THR A 474 -2.73 18.08 -26.59
CA THR A 474 -3.66 19.16 -26.21
C THR A 474 -5.06 18.93 -26.79
N PHE A 475 -5.32 17.76 -27.35
CA PHE A 475 -6.56 17.33 -28.02
C PHE A 475 -7.03 18.16 -29.23
N GLU A 476 -6.36 19.27 -29.57
CA GLU A 476 -6.70 20.14 -30.71
C GLU A 476 -6.47 19.51 -32.09
N SER A 477 -5.45 18.65 -32.19
CA SER A 477 -5.05 17.98 -33.45
C SER A 477 -5.57 16.54 -33.56
N GLY A 478 -6.36 16.08 -32.59
CA GLY A 478 -6.85 14.69 -32.51
C GLY A 478 -6.75 14.12 -31.09
N ASP A 479 -6.96 12.82 -30.96
CA ASP A 479 -6.99 12.11 -29.67
C ASP A 479 -5.60 11.88 -29.04
N GLY A 480 -4.50 12.18 -29.74
CA GLY A 480 -3.14 11.94 -29.25
C GLY A 480 -2.79 10.46 -29.06
N GLY A 481 -3.58 9.55 -29.64
CA GLY A 481 -3.49 8.10 -29.39
C GLY A 481 -4.26 7.61 -28.17
N TRP A 482 -5.02 8.46 -27.47
CA TRP A 482 -5.95 8.02 -26.43
C TRP A 482 -7.18 7.36 -27.04
N HIS A 483 -7.55 6.17 -26.56
CA HIS A 483 -8.73 5.46 -27.05
C HIS A 483 -9.67 5.07 -25.91
N ASP A 484 -10.99 5.12 -26.17
CA ASP A 484 -12.02 4.70 -25.22
C ASP A 484 -12.14 3.17 -25.17
N VAL A 485 -11.89 2.61 -23.99
CA VAL A 485 -12.04 1.18 -23.68
C VAL A 485 -13.16 0.94 -22.66
N SER A 486 -14.12 1.86 -22.60
CA SER A 486 -15.25 1.79 -21.68
C SER A 486 -16.26 0.73 -22.13
N VAL A 487 -16.63 -0.14 -21.19
CA VAL A 487 -17.63 -1.22 -21.38
C VAL A 487 -19.04 -0.83 -20.91
N GLY A 488 -19.17 0.35 -20.29
CA GLY A 488 -20.38 0.79 -19.62
C GLY A 488 -21.15 1.93 -20.30
N ARG A 489 -22.08 2.51 -19.55
CA ARG A 489 -22.95 3.63 -19.94
C ARG A 489 -22.23 4.99 -19.98
N LEU A 490 -20.96 5.01 -19.64
CA LEU A 490 -20.09 6.18 -19.71
C LEU A 490 -18.96 5.86 -20.68
N ARG A 491 -18.53 6.87 -21.45
CA ARG A 491 -17.40 6.75 -22.37
C ARG A 491 -16.63 8.05 -22.46
N TRP A 492 -15.38 7.97 -22.87
CA TRP A 492 -14.60 9.13 -23.24
C TRP A 492 -14.81 9.51 -24.71
N GLY A 493 -14.85 10.80 -24.99
CA GLY A 493 -14.95 11.33 -26.33
C GLY A 493 -14.41 12.74 -26.44
N LEU A 494 -13.85 13.06 -27.60
CA LEU A 494 -13.43 14.44 -27.90
C LEU A 494 -14.66 15.34 -28.01
N GLN A 495 -14.63 16.47 -27.32
CA GLN A 495 -15.67 17.49 -27.37
C GLN A 495 -15.09 18.83 -27.82
N LYS A 496 -15.69 19.40 -28.87
CA LYS A 496 -15.28 20.69 -29.46
C LYS A 496 -16.29 21.79 -29.12
N VAL A 497 -15.83 22.87 -28.50
CA VAL A 497 -16.67 24.03 -28.14
C VAL A 497 -16.36 25.19 -29.06
N THR A 498 -17.38 25.66 -29.81
CA THR A 498 -17.21 26.66 -30.89
C THR A 498 -17.76 28.06 -30.56
N GLU A 499 -18.60 28.25 -29.53
CA GLU A 499 -19.10 29.56 -29.12
C GLU A 499 -19.30 29.69 -27.61
N SER A 500 -19.14 30.93 -27.11
CA SER A 500 -19.26 31.37 -25.72
C SER A 500 -20.68 31.20 -25.16
N GLY A 501 -21.09 29.96 -24.86
CA GLY A 501 -22.18 29.66 -23.95
C GLY A 501 -21.73 29.86 -22.50
N ILE A 502 -22.61 30.40 -21.64
CA ILE A 502 -22.35 30.98 -20.31
C ILE A 502 -21.94 29.94 -19.22
N PHE A 503 -21.28 28.83 -19.57
CA PHE A 503 -20.95 27.74 -18.62
C PHE A 503 -19.50 27.25 -18.64
N LEU A 504 -18.56 27.95 -19.27
CA LEU A 504 -17.12 27.68 -19.12
C LEU A 504 -16.36 29.01 -19.03
N THR A 505 -16.29 29.57 -17.83
CA THR A 505 -15.29 30.61 -17.56
C THR A 505 -13.99 29.89 -17.26
N VAL A 506 -12.96 30.10 -18.08
CA VAL A 506 -11.51 29.89 -17.82
C VAL A 506 -10.78 28.75 -18.57
N PHE A 507 -11.40 28.01 -19.51
CA PHE A 507 -10.62 27.56 -20.68
C PHE A 507 -10.55 28.75 -21.64
N LEU A 508 -9.44 29.50 -21.61
CA LEU A 508 -9.20 30.58 -22.55
C LEU A 508 -9.04 30.01 -23.97
N CYS A 509 -10.15 29.76 -24.66
CA CYS A 509 -10.40 29.72 -26.11
C CYS A 509 -11.37 28.60 -26.52
N SER A 510 -12.02 28.80 -27.67
CA SER A 510 -12.55 27.71 -28.50
C SER A 510 -11.50 26.62 -28.65
N GLY A 511 -11.82 25.38 -28.29
CA GLY A 511 -10.86 24.28 -28.26
C GLY A 511 -11.54 22.92 -28.20
N THR A 512 -10.74 21.88 -28.29
CA THR A 512 -11.15 20.47 -28.25
C THR A 512 -10.49 19.82 -27.05
N PHE A 513 -11.26 19.15 -26.20
CA PHE A 513 -10.77 18.46 -25.00
C PHE A 513 -11.39 17.07 -24.88
N LEU A 514 -10.82 16.22 -24.03
CA LEU A 514 -11.36 14.91 -23.75
C LEU A 514 -12.42 15.02 -22.64
N ALA A 515 -13.66 14.65 -22.95
CA ALA A 515 -14.79 14.79 -22.03
C ALA A 515 -15.52 13.47 -21.84
N LEU A 516 -16.12 13.32 -20.66
CA LEU A 516 -17.01 12.21 -20.39
C LEU A 516 -18.36 12.41 -21.08
N GLN A 517 -18.84 11.37 -21.76
CA GLN A 517 -20.08 11.35 -22.54
C GLN A 517 -20.90 10.10 -22.20
N THR A 518 -22.18 10.11 -22.58
CA THR A 518 -23.04 8.92 -22.49
C THR A 518 -22.55 7.84 -23.46
N GLY A 519 -22.31 6.63 -22.93
CA GLY A 519 -21.92 5.44 -23.66
C GLY A 519 -23.09 4.50 -23.96
N GLU A 520 -22.89 3.61 -24.94
CA GLU A 520 -23.88 2.62 -25.39
C GLU A 520 -23.79 1.27 -24.67
N GLY A 521 -22.75 1.10 -23.85
CA GLY A 521 -22.51 -0.12 -23.08
C GLY A 521 -23.54 -0.30 -21.98
N GLN A 522 -23.76 -1.55 -21.58
CA GLN A 522 -24.80 -1.88 -20.61
C GLN A 522 -24.34 -1.68 -19.16
N MET A 523 -23.05 -1.86 -18.88
CA MET A 523 -22.47 -1.85 -17.54
C MET A 523 -22.47 -0.46 -16.89
N VAL A 524 -22.41 -0.41 -15.56
CA VAL A 524 -22.42 0.86 -14.78
C VAL A 524 -21.02 1.18 -14.19
N GLY A 525 -19.97 0.56 -14.74
CA GLY A 525 -18.58 0.80 -14.34
C GLY A 525 -18.05 2.17 -14.77
N PRO A 526 -16.88 2.59 -14.26
CA PRO A 526 -16.23 3.83 -14.67
C PRO A 526 -15.87 3.80 -16.16
N ALA A 527 -15.93 4.97 -16.82
CA ALA A 527 -15.36 5.13 -18.16
C ALA A 527 -13.84 5.06 -18.09
N LYS A 528 -13.25 4.43 -19.10
CA LYS A 528 -11.82 4.18 -19.21
C LYS A 528 -11.30 4.68 -20.55
N ALA A 529 -10.34 5.60 -20.52
CA ALA A 529 -9.53 5.94 -21.70
C ALA A 529 -8.11 5.43 -21.49
N ARG A 530 -7.52 4.81 -22.50
CA ARG A 530 -6.19 4.20 -22.43
C ARG A 530 -5.23 4.88 -23.39
N SER A 531 -4.01 5.13 -22.93
CA SER A 531 -2.92 5.60 -23.77
C SER A 531 -2.44 4.49 -24.73
N PRO A 532 -1.66 4.81 -25.76
CA PRO A 532 -0.84 3.83 -26.48
C PRO A 532 0.16 3.15 -25.52
N PRO A 533 0.69 1.96 -25.87
CA PRO A 533 1.80 1.36 -25.13
C PRO A 533 3.00 2.29 -25.14
N LEU A 534 3.41 2.76 -23.97
CA LEU A 534 4.59 3.59 -23.74
C LEU A 534 5.77 2.67 -23.43
N GLY A 535 6.95 3.00 -23.94
CA GLY A 535 8.17 2.24 -23.69
C GLY A 535 8.67 2.37 -22.24
N PRO A 536 9.80 1.71 -21.91
CA PRO A 536 10.42 1.79 -20.59
C PRO A 536 10.69 3.25 -20.18
N SER A 537 10.44 3.58 -18.92
CA SER A 537 10.60 4.94 -18.40
C SER A 537 11.68 5.04 -17.33
N GLY A 538 12.32 6.21 -17.25
CA GLY A 538 13.25 6.56 -16.17
C GLY A 538 12.55 6.91 -14.85
N PRO A 539 13.29 6.95 -13.72
CA PRO A 539 12.73 7.17 -12.38
C PRO A 539 12.07 8.54 -12.16
N ALA A 540 12.41 9.55 -12.97
CA ALA A 540 11.84 10.89 -12.89
C ALA A 540 10.56 11.07 -13.74
N CYS A 541 10.12 10.01 -14.44
CA CYS A 541 8.97 10.07 -15.34
C CYS A 541 7.73 10.58 -14.63
N THR A 542 7.16 11.66 -15.15
CA THR A 542 6.03 12.37 -14.56
C THR A 542 5.03 12.72 -15.65
N MET A 543 3.74 12.54 -15.37
CA MET A 543 2.64 12.97 -16.24
C MET A 543 2.02 14.24 -15.68
N GLU A 544 1.83 15.25 -16.53
CA GLU A 544 1.06 16.44 -16.19
C GLU A 544 -0.25 16.45 -16.97
N MET A 545 -1.34 16.86 -16.30
CA MET A 545 -2.63 17.10 -16.96
C MET A 545 -3.43 18.21 -16.27
N SER A 546 -4.28 18.86 -17.05
CA SER A 546 -5.31 19.78 -16.55
C SER A 546 -6.66 19.05 -16.52
N TYR A 547 -7.43 19.23 -15.46
CA TYR A 547 -8.72 18.56 -15.32
C TYR A 547 -9.79 19.49 -14.71
N GLN A 548 -11.03 19.16 -15.02
CA GLN A 548 -12.22 19.76 -14.42
C GLN A 548 -13.20 18.66 -14.04
N ILE A 549 -13.68 18.66 -12.80
CA ILE A 549 -14.73 17.77 -12.31
C ILE A 549 -15.85 18.58 -11.67
N HIS A 550 -17.06 18.36 -12.12
CA HIS A 550 -18.29 18.85 -11.51
C HIS A 550 -19.15 17.63 -11.23
N SER A 551 -19.27 17.23 -9.97
CA SER A 551 -20.11 16.10 -9.58
C SER A 551 -20.40 16.14 -8.09
N ASP A 552 -21.40 15.39 -7.67
CA ASP A 552 -21.59 15.04 -6.26
C ASP A 552 -20.35 14.30 -5.70
N PRO A 553 -20.21 14.18 -4.36
CA PRO A 553 -19.07 13.50 -3.72
C PRO A 553 -18.83 12.06 -4.15
N GLN A 554 -19.82 11.42 -4.79
CA GLN A 554 -19.68 10.06 -5.32
C GLN A 554 -18.95 10.01 -6.67
N GLY A 555 -18.83 11.14 -7.37
CA GLY A 555 -18.13 11.21 -8.64
C GLY A 555 -16.62 11.38 -8.45
N PHE A 556 -15.82 10.70 -9.29
CA PHE A 556 -14.36 10.75 -9.21
C PHE A 556 -13.69 10.77 -10.59
N LEU A 557 -12.46 11.26 -10.60
CA LEU A 557 -11.48 11.14 -11.69
C LEU A 557 -10.20 10.55 -11.11
N ALA A 558 -9.63 9.57 -11.80
CA ALA A 558 -8.42 8.89 -11.36
C ALA A 558 -7.50 8.51 -12.53
N ILE A 559 -6.22 8.37 -12.21
CA ILE A 559 -5.18 7.89 -13.10
C ILE A 559 -4.64 6.58 -12.54
N SER A 560 -4.53 5.57 -13.41
CA SER A 560 -3.84 4.32 -13.10
C SER A 560 -2.82 3.96 -14.17
N VAL A 561 -1.80 3.20 -13.79
CA VAL A 561 -0.78 2.65 -14.68
C VAL A 561 -0.97 1.14 -14.78
N THR A 562 -1.02 0.62 -16.00
CA THR A 562 -1.27 -0.79 -16.30
C THR A 562 -0.07 -1.41 -17.01
N ASP A 563 0.43 -2.54 -16.49
CA ASP A 563 1.39 -3.41 -17.17
C ASP A 563 0.69 -4.70 -17.58
N HIS A 564 0.37 -4.82 -18.87
CA HIS A 564 -0.34 -5.97 -19.42
C HIS A 564 0.50 -7.26 -19.48
N THR A 565 1.82 -7.17 -19.35
CA THR A 565 2.69 -8.36 -19.37
C THR A 565 2.69 -9.08 -18.03
N ILE A 566 2.51 -8.33 -16.93
CA ILE A 566 2.42 -8.84 -15.56
C ILE A 566 0.95 -8.89 -15.07
N GLY A 567 0.04 -8.23 -15.78
CA GLY A 567 -1.38 -8.15 -15.42
C GLY A 567 -1.63 -7.21 -14.24
N THR A 568 -0.75 -6.26 -13.98
CA THR A 568 -0.85 -5.35 -12.83
C THR A 568 -1.45 -4.02 -13.24
N THR A 569 -2.34 -3.48 -12.41
CA THR A 569 -2.89 -2.12 -12.55
C THR A 569 -2.75 -1.41 -11.22
N GLN A 570 -2.11 -0.24 -11.22
CA GLN A 570 -1.82 0.51 -10.01
C GLN A 570 -2.46 1.89 -10.07
N LEU A 571 -3.28 2.25 -9.07
CA LEU A 571 -3.82 3.60 -8.92
C LEU A 571 -2.69 4.55 -8.53
N THR A 572 -2.41 5.56 -9.36
CA THR A 572 -1.33 6.53 -9.11
C THR A 572 -1.85 7.85 -8.56
N TRP A 573 -3.07 8.25 -8.93
CA TRP A 573 -3.71 9.48 -8.45
C TRP A 573 -5.23 9.41 -8.55
N HIS A 574 -5.95 10.10 -7.67
CA HIS A 574 -7.40 10.30 -7.80
C HIS A 574 -7.88 11.60 -7.14
N THR A 575 -9.04 12.08 -7.56
CA THR A 575 -9.77 13.21 -6.96
C THR A 575 -11.27 12.93 -6.97
N GLN A 576 -12.01 13.49 -6.00
CA GLN A 576 -13.47 13.40 -5.91
C GLN A 576 -14.15 14.75 -6.20
N GLY A 577 -15.42 14.71 -6.61
CA GLY A 577 -16.26 15.90 -6.74
C GLY A 577 -16.72 16.45 -5.39
N HIS A 578 -17.10 17.72 -5.33
CA HIS A 578 -17.59 18.36 -4.11
C HIS A 578 -18.92 19.11 -4.31
N GLY A 579 -19.71 18.73 -5.32
CA GLY A 579 -20.97 19.39 -5.68
C GLY A 579 -20.79 20.77 -6.35
N SER A 580 -19.56 21.22 -6.55
CA SER A 580 -19.19 22.42 -7.30
C SER A 580 -18.10 22.07 -8.32
N ILE A 581 -17.85 22.97 -9.28
CA ILE A 581 -16.80 22.80 -10.27
C ILE A 581 -15.44 22.88 -9.56
N THR A 582 -14.70 21.78 -9.57
CA THR A 582 -13.31 21.71 -9.13
C THR A 582 -12.42 21.66 -10.36
N GLU A 583 -11.56 22.67 -10.50
CA GLU A 583 -10.54 22.75 -11.55
C GLU A 583 -9.17 22.57 -10.93
N GLY A 584 -8.30 21.85 -11.61
CA GLY A 584 -6.95 21.58 -11.12
C GLY A 584 -5.96 21.27 -12.23
N HIS A 585 -4.70 21.47 -11.91
CA HIS A 585 -3.57 20.97 -12.66
C HIS A 585 -2.84 19.98 -11.75
N VAL A 586 -2.57 18.78 -12.25
CA VAL A 586 -1.95 17.71 -11.48
C VAL A 586 -0.68 17.23 -12.16
N ARG A 587 0.32 16.96 -11.33
CA ARG A 587 1.60 16.38 -11.69
C ARG A 587 1.75 15.02 -11.01
N VAL A 588 1.64 13.93 -11.77
CA VAL A 588 1.57 12.55 -11.29
C VAL A 588 2.88 11.82 -11.60
N PRO A 589 3.66 11.39 -10.60
CA PRO A 589 4.87 10.61 -10.83
C PRO A 589 4.50 9.19 -11.32
N LEU A 590 5.04 8.79 -12.47
CA LEU A 590 4.88 7.47 -13.08
C LEU A 590 6.07 6.53 -12.81
N GLY A 591 7.24 7.12 -12.55
CA GLY A 591 8.47 6.47 -12.08
C GLY A 591 9.14 5.53 -13.08
N GLU A 592 10.12 4.77 -12.59
CA GLU A 592 10.92 3.86 -13.42
C GLU A 592 10.11 2.62 -13.80
N ARG A 593 10.08 2.29 -15.09
CA ARG A 593 9.41 1.10 -15.61
C ARG A 593 10.36 0.39 -16.56
N ARG A 594 10.66 -0.88 -16.27
CA ARG A 594 11.55 -1.72 -17.10
C ARG A 594 10.87 -2.33 -18.32
N ARG A 595 9.54 -2.28 -18.37
CA ARG A 595 8.71 -2.87 -19.42
C ARG A 595 7.76 -1.81 -19.95
N PRO A 596 7.27 -1.97 -21.20
CA PRO A 596 6.22 -1.11 -21.72
C PRO A 596 4.99 -1.12 -20.82
N PHE A 597 4.38 0.04 -20.65
CA PHE A 597 3.22 0.24 -19.78
C PHE A 597 2.19 1.16 -20.47
N GLN A 598 0.97 1.20 -19.94
CA GLN A 598 -0.08 2.09 -20.42
C GLN A 598 -0.65 2.90 -19.26
N VAL A 599 -1.13 4.10 -19.56
CA VAL A 599 -1.83 4.95 -18.60
C VAL A 599 -3.34 4.88 -18.90
N GLU A 600 -4.14 4.73 -17.85
CA GLU A 600 -5.59 4.71 -17.91
C GLU A 600 -6.20 5.89 -17.15
N LEU A 601 -7.10 6.62 -17.81
CA LEU A 601 -7.96 7.64 -17.20
C LEU A 601 -9.29 7.00 -16.84
N LEU A 602 -9.60 6.98 -15.55
CA LEU A 602 -10.82 6.42 -14.98
C LEU A 602 -11.72 7.54 -14.48
N ALA A 603 -12.97 7.59 -14.92
CA ALA A 603 -13.94 8.56 -14.41
C ALA A 603 -15.32 7.94 -14.22
N GLN A 604 -16.00 8.35 -13.15
CA GLN A 604 -17.38 7.96 -12.89
C GLN A 604 -18.14 9.16 -12.32
N VAL A 605 -19.22 9.55 -12.98
CA VAL A 605 -20.17 10.58 -12.52
C VAL A 605 -21.58 10.25 -13.03
N ASP A 606 -22.60 10.85 -12.43
CA ASP A 606 -23.97 10.77 -12.94
C ASP A 606 -24.26 11.91 -13.94
N LEU A 607 -24.18 11.60 -15.23
CA LEU A 607 -24.44 12.56 -16.33
C LEU A 607 -25.92 12.94 -16.47
N GLN A 608 -26.87 12.34 -15.74
CA GLN A 608 -28.29 12.73 -15.81
C GLN A 608 -28.56 14.11 -15.17
N GLY A 609 -27.60 14.66 -14.41
CA GLY A 609 -27.64 15.99 -13.80
C GLY A 609 -26.76 17.03 -14.51
N SER A 610 -26.20 17.96 -13.73
CA SER A 610 -25.25 18.98 -14.21
C SER A 610 -23.78 18.51 -14.18
N ALA A 611 -23.54 17.21 -13.93
CA ALA A 611 -22.20 16.70 -13.72
C ALA A 611 -21.39 16.60 -15.03
N SER A 612 -20.09 16.87 -14.94
CA SER A 612 -19.18 16.84 -16.08
C SER A 612 -17.75 16.53 -15.63
N VAL A 613 -17.01 15.75 -16.42
CA VAL A 613 -15.57 15.54 -16.25
C VAL A 613 -14.89 15.82 -17.58
N SER A 614 -13.83 16.63 -17.55
CA SER A 614 -12.99 16.88 -18.72
C SER A 614 -11.51 16.89 -18.35
N VAL A 615 -10.68 16.49 -19.30
CA VAL A 615 -9.22 16.42 -19.21
C VAL A 615 -8.64 17.12 -20.44
N ASP A 616 -7.59 17.91 -20.22
CA ASP A 616 -6.89 18.64 -21.26
C ASP A 616 -5.38 18.77 -20.95
N ASN A 617 -4.58 19.08 -21.97
CA ASN A 617 -3.13 19.29 -21.90
C ASN A 617 -2.39 18.18 -21.16
N VAL A 618 -2.44 16.97 -21.72
CA VAL A 618 -1.70 15.81 -21.21
C VAL A 618 -0.28 15.84 -21.74
N THR A 619 0.72 15.78 -20.86
CA THR A 619 2.14 15.75 -21.24
C THR A 619 2.93 14.77 -20.36
N PHE A 620 3.95 14.14 -20.93
CA PHE A 620 4.90 13.29 -20.21
C PHE A 620 6.25 14.00 -20.13
N GLU A 621 6.72 14.25 -18.90
CA GLU A 621 7.98 14.91 -18.62
C GLU A 621 9.01 13.94 -18.05
N GLN A 622 10.26 14.04 -18.51
CA GLN A 622 11.42 13.34 -17.95
C GLN A 622 11.29 11.81 -17.94
N CYS A 623 10.59 11.24 -18.92
CA CYS A 623 10.35 9.80 -19.02
C CYS A 623 11.45 9.02 -19.75
N TYR A 624 12.41 9.69 -20.39
CA TYR A 624 13.57 9.06 -21.01
C TYR A 624 14.37 8.17 -20.04
N PHE A 625 14.74 6.98 -20.48
CA PHE A 625 15.44 5.97 -19.68
C PHE A 625 16.83 6.44 -19.15
N ASP A 626 17.56 7.26 -19.91
CA ASP A 626 18.97 7.60 -19.63
C ASP A 626 19.23 9.02 -19.06
N VAL A 627 18.21 9.84 -18.82
CA VAL A 627 18.44 11.23 -18.36
C VAL A 627 18.54 11.29 -16.83
N ALA A 628 19.77 11.33 -16.33
CA ALA A 628 20.07 11.78 -14.97
C ALA A 628 19.95 13.32 -14.90
N LEU A 629 19.00 13.83 -14.11
CA LEU A 629 18.89 15.26 -13.80
C LEU A 629 20.21 15.80 -13.20
N LEU A 630 20.47 17.10 -13.34
CA LEU A 630 21.53 17.78 -12.59
C LEU A 630 21.37 17.63 -11.06
N THR A 631 20.13 17.42 -10.59
CA THR A 631 19.78 17.09 -9.18
C THR A 631 19.80 15.60 -8.87
N ALA A 632 19.92 14.71 -9.86
CA ALA A 632 19.91 13.25 -9.66
C ALA A 632 21.17 12.75 -8.91
N ALA A 633 22.24 13.55 -8.89
CA ALA A 633 23.45 13.30 -8.10
C ALA A 633 23.36 13.86 -6.65
N GLU A 634 22.29 14.56 -6.31
CA GLU A 634 22.12 15.17 -4.98
C GLU A 634 21.59 14.13 -3.98
N LEU A 635 22.50 13.57 -3.19
CA LEU A 635 22.15 12.62 -2.13
C LEU A 635 21.69 13.30 -0.83
N SER A 636 21.97 14.60 -0.66
CA SER A 636 21.53 15.36 0.52
C SER A 636 20.15 15.97 0.27
N CYS A 637 19.24 15.84 1.23
CA CYS A 637 17.87 16.33 1.10
C CYS A 637 17.21 16.54 2.47
N ASN A 638 16.61 17.71 2.66
CA ASN A 638 15.76 18.05 3.81
C ASN A 638 14.26 18.14 3.42
N PHE A 639 13.90 17.65 2.23
CA PHE A 639 12.55 17.56 1.69
C PHE A 639 11.69 18.83 1.56
N GLU A 640 12.17 20.00 2.00
CA GLU A 640 11.43 21.28 1.94
C GLU A 640 11.02 21.72 0.52
N ARG A 641 11.83 21.39 -0.48
CA ARG A 641 11.63 21.81 -1.88
C ARG A 641 11.19 20.69 -2.82
N GLY A 642 11.02 19.47 -2.33
CA GLY A 642 10.77 18.30 -3.17
C GLY A 642 11.55 17.07 -2.71
N MET A 643 11.69 16.08 -3.58
CA MET A 643 12.38 14.82 -3.27
C MET A 643 13.90 14.88 -3.53
N CYS A 644 14.45 16.02 -3.95
CA CYS A 644 15.85 16.19 -4.35
C CYS A 644 16.28 15.14 -5.41
N GLY A 645 17.34 14.36 -5.16
CA GLY A 645 17.78 13.23 -5.98
C GLY A 645 17.15 11.87 -5.62
N TRP A 646 16.17 11.85 -4.72
CA TRP A 646 15.45 10.66 -4.28
C TRP A 646 14.13 10.51 -5.04
N TYR A 647 13.74 9.27 -5.33
CA TYR A 647 12.46 8.92 -5.95
C TYR A 647 11.88 7.67 -5.32
N GLN A 648 10.58 7.51 -5.44
CA GLN A 648 9.88 6.36 -4.90
C GLN A 648 9.90 5.23 -5.91
N ASP A 649 10.12 4.01 -5.43
CA ASP A 649 9.86 2.82 -6.22
C ASP A 649 8.34 2.64 -6.33
N LEU A 650 7.77 2.90 -7.50
CA LEU A 650 6.34 2.75 -7.72
C LEU A 650 5.93 1.29 -7.94
N SER A 651 6.86 0.35 -8.02
CA SER A 651 6.53 -1.08 -7.88
C SER A 651 6.40 -1.51 -6.41
N SER A 652 6.78 -0.65 -5.46
CA SER A 652 6.53 -0.88 -4.04
C SER A 652 5.04 -0.77 -3.72
N ASP A 653 4.67 -1.53 -2.70
CA ASP A 653 3.27 -1.83 -2.46
C ASP A 653 2.56 -0.67 -1.73
N PHE A 654 3.28 -0.01 -0.81
CA PHE A 654 2.87 1.25 -0.17
C PHE A 654 3.90 2.37 -0.43
N LYS A 655 3.50 3.64 -0.25
CA LYS A 655 4.27 4.81 -0.72
C LYS A 655 4.81 5.66 0.41
N TRP A 656 5.98 6.26 0.18
CA TRP A 656 6.42 7.41 0.94
C TRP A 656 5.55 8.62 0.57
N VAL A 657 5.33 9.55 1.49
CA VAL A 657 4.55 10.77 1.26
C VAL A 657 5.26 11.93 1.93
N ARG A 658 5.31 13.06 1.24
CA ARG A 658 5.83 14.29 1.81
C ARG A 658 4.77 14.91 2.72
N SER A 659 4.98 14.84 4.02
CA SER A 659 4.00 15.23 5.05
C SER A 659 4.40 16.54 5.72
N THR A 660 3.40 17.36 6.07
CA THR A 660 3.56 18.59 6.87
C THR A 660 3.19 18.40 8.34
N GLY A 661 2.96 17.15 8.77
CA GLY A 661 2.74 16.82 10.17
C GLY A 661 1.34 17.03 10.74
N HIS A 662 0.32 17.29 9.92
CA HIS A 662 -1.07 17.27 10.39
C HIS A 662 -1.52 15.83 10.71
N GLY A 663 -1.32 15.39 11.96
CA GLY A 663 -1.71 14.08 12.48
C GLY A 663 -0.61 13.02 12.54
N GLN A 664 0.59 13.31 12.01
CA GLN A 664 1.74 12.40 11.90
C GLN A 664 3.03 12.98 12.53
N GLY A 665 2.95 13.90 13.49
CA GLY A 665 4.14 14.48 14.15
C GLY A 665 4.83 15.62 13.38
N SER A 666 5.73 16.37 14.01
CA SER A 666 6.40 17.55 13.43
C SER A 666 7.64 17.21 12.59
N ASP A 667 7.90 18.01 11.55
CA ASP A 667 9.16 18.06 10.78
C ASP A 667 10.38 18.28 11.70
N HIS A 668 11.54 17.68 11.38
CA HIS A 668 12.77 17.87 12.16
C HIS A 668 13.44 19.20 11.83
N THR A 669 13.46 19.59 10.55
CA THR A 669 14.22 20.74 10.04
C THR A 669 13.79 22.07 10.66
N THR A 670 12.48 22.33 10.70
CA THR A 670 11.89 23.61 11.11
C THR A 670 10.77 23.48 12.13
N GLY A 671 10.32 22.25 12.42
CA GLY A 671 9.17 21.97 13.27
C GLY A 671 7.81 22.13 12.58
N SER A 672 7.76 22.75 11.40
CA SER A 672 6.53 22.99 10.62
C SER A 672 6.69 22.83 9.10
N GLY A 673 7.82 22.27 8.67
CA GLY A 673 8.20 22.06 7.28
C GLY A 673 7.73 20.72 6.74
N TYR A 674 8.51 20.13 5.84
CA TYR A 674 8.20 18.89 5.14
C TYR A 674 9.20 17.80 5.47
N PHE A 675 8.70 16.63 5.87
CA PHE A 675 9.48 15.41 6.00
C PHE A 675 8.84 14.28 5.18
N LEU A 676 9.53 13.15 5.03
CA LEU A 676 8.94 11.95 4.44
C LEU A 676 8.32 11.07 5.51
N SER A 677 7.06 10.70 5.33
CA SER A 677 6.39 9.66 6.09
C SER A 677 5.91 8.53 5.18
N VAL A 678 5.54 7.40 5.75
CA VAL A 678 4.82 6.34 5.01
C VAL A 678 3.33 6.66 5.00
N ASP A 679 2.67 6.59 3.83
CA ASP A 679 1.25 6.95 3.67
C ASP A 679 0.33 6.09 4.56
N PRO A 680 -0.42 6.67 5.52
CA PRO A 680 -1.41 5.91 6.29
C PRO A 680 -2.77 5.81 5.59
N SER A 681 -3.00 6.51 4.47
CA SER A 681 -4.27 6.58 3.75
C SER A 681 -4.44 5.52 2.66
N VAL A 682 -3.35 4.87 2.25
CA VAL A 682 -3.40 3.66 1.41
C VAL A 682 -3.84 2.50 2.31
N PRO A 683 -4.86 1.71 1.94
CA PRO A 683 -5.16 0.47 2.64
C PRO A 683 -3.86 -0.32 2.76
N ARG A 684 -3.47 -0.64 3.99
CA ARG A 684 -2.21 -1.32 4.37
C ARG A 684 -2.08 -2.74 3.81
N SER A 685 -2.92 -3.10 2.84
CA SER A 685 -3.06 -4.38 2.14
C SER A 685 -2.20 -4.50 0.89
N HIS A 686 -1.55 -3.43 0.45
CA HIS A 686 -0.54 -3.53 -0.59
C HIS A 686 0.82 -3.82 0.08
N GLY A 687 1.14 -5.11 0.12
CA GLY A 687 2.46 -5.77 0.17
C GLY A 687 3.52 -5.38 1.21
N GLN A 688 4.73 -5.93 1.04
CA GLN A 688 5.71 -6.16 2.12
C GLN A 688 6.66 -4.98 2.37
N ARG A 689 6.81 -4.06 1.40
CA ARG A 689 7.85 -3.02 1.47
C ARG A 689 7.52 -1.71 0.74
N ALA A 690 8.09 -0.61 1.25
CA ALA A 690 8.22 0.66 0.53
C ALA A 690 9.70 1.03 0.36
N GLN A 691 10.12 1.30 -0.88
CA GLN A 691 11.48 1.75 -1.18
C GLN A 691 11.54 3.19 -1.68
N LEU A 692 12.46 3.97 -1.11
CA LEU A 692 12.91 5.26 -1.60
C LEU A 692 14.32 5.09 -2.15
N LEU A 693 14.48 5.31 -3.46
CA LEU A 693 15.66 5.03 -4.24
C LEU A 693 16.37 6.31 -4.70
N THR A 694 17.68 6.24 -4.88
CA THR A 694 18.45 7.27 -5.60
C THR A 694 18.57 6.92 -7.07
N SER A 695 18.97 7.88 -7.92
CA SER A 695 19.41 7.53 -9.27
C SER A 695 20.73 6.75 -9.23
N HIS A 696 21.12 6.11 -10.33
CA HIS A 696 22.43 5.46 -10.44
C HIS A 696 23.57 6.48 -10.28
N GLN A 697 24.22 6.42 -9.12
CA GLN A 697 25.32 7.29 -8.72
C GLN A 697 26.64 6.87 -9.39
N GLU A 698 27.49 7.86 -9.64
CA GLU A 698 28.84 7.63 -10.15
C GLU A 698 29.73 6.92 -9.12
N PRO A 699 30.71 6.09 -9.54
CA PRO A 699 31.55 5.31 -8.64
C PRO A 699 32.28 6.16 -7.58
N ALA A 700 32.21 5.75 -6.32
CA ALA A 700 32.87 6.42 -5.22
C ALA A 700 34.33 5.97 -5.07
N THR A 701 35.28 6.87 -5.34
CA THR A 701 36.72 6.60 -5.21
C THR A 701 37.23 6.56 -3.77
N ALA A 702 36.44 7.04 -2.82
CA ALA A 702 36.75 7.11 -1.39
C ALA A 702 35.48 6.92 -0.56
N PRO A 703 35.58 6.41 0.68
CA PRO A 703 34.43 6.27 1.56
C PRO A 703 33.81 7.61 1.91
N ARG A 704 32.48 7.62 2.10
CA ARG A 704 31.66 8.79 2.44
C ARG A 704 30.79 8.49 3.65
N CYS A 705 30.34 9.51 4.37
CA CYS A 705 29.46 9.36 5.51
C CYS A 705 28.08 9.93 5.15
N LEU A 706 27.05 9.09 5.27
CA LEU A 706 25.66 9.49 5.15
C LEU A 706 25.08 9.64 6.55
N SER A 707 24.53 10.81 6.89
CA SER A 707 23.72 11.03 8.08
C SER A 707 22.28 11.33 7.70
N PHE A 708 21.33 10.89 8.50
CA PHE A 708 19.90 11.11 8.29
C PHE A 708 19.16 11.06 9.62
N TRP A 709 18.00 11.70 9.67
CA TRP A 709 17.09 11.65 10.81
C TRP A 709 15.92 10.73 10.52
N TYR A 710 15.53 9.92 11.49
CA TYR A 710 14.45 8.95 11.34
C TYR A 710 13.56 8.91 12.58
N ARG A 711 12.32 8.47 12.41
CA ARG A 711 11.36 8.25 13.49
C ARG A 711 10.63 6.93 13.26
N LEU A 712 10.51 6.09 14.29
CA LEU A 712 9.81 4.81 14.24
C LEU A 712 8.87 4.72 15.45
N ALA A 713 7.61 5.09 15.27
CA ALA A 713 6.68 5.27 16.40
C ALA A 713 5.44 4.38 16.28
N GLY A 714 5.30 3.35 17.13
CA GLY A 714 4.06 2.57 17.23
C GLY A 714 4.26 1.12 17.64
N PRO A 715 3.22 0.46 18.19
CA PRO A 715 3.31 -0.95 18.57
C PRO A 715 3.41 -1.82 17.31
N GLN A 716 4.64 -2.24 16.96
CA GLN A 716 4.96 -3.05 15.77
C GLN A 716 5.07 -2.23 14.47
N ILE A 717 5.99 -1.25 14.42
CA ILE A 717 6.24 -0.42 13.23
C ILE A 717 6.98 -1.14 12.07
N GLY A 718 7.52 -2.34 12.32
CA GLY A 718 8.33 -3.07 11.36
C GLY A 718 9.81 -2.63 11.36
N THR A 719 10.47 -2.71 10.21
CA THR A 719 11.92 -2.54 10.05
C THR A 719 12.24 -1.44 9.03
N LEU A 720 13.14 -0.52 9.38
CA LEU A 720 13.71 0.46 8.45
C LEU A 720 15.16 0.08 8.13
N ASN A 721 15.44 -0.11 6.83
CA ASN A 721 16.75 -0.46 6.29
C ASN A 721 17.29 0.65 5.40
N LEU A 722 18.60 0.84 5.43
CA LEU A 722 19.35 1.54 4.38
C LEU A 722 20.21 0.51 3.65
N LYS A 723 20.02 0.37 2.35
CA LYS A 723 20.72 -0.60 1.50
C LYS A 723 21.55 0.07 0.42
N LEU A 724 22.65 -0.59 0.05
CA LEU A 724 23.50 -0.29 -1.09
C LEU A 724 23.29 -1.36 -2.16
N ARG A 725 22.92 -0.92 -3.36
CA ARG A 725 22.81 -1.78 -4.54
C ARG A 725 23.93 -1.45 -5.51
N LEU A 726 24.89 -2.37 -5.66
CA LEU A 726 25.95 -2.27 -6.65
C LEU A 726 25.48 -2.91 -7.97
N GLU A 727 25.84 -2.31 -9.09
CA GLU A 727 25.45 -2.82 -10.41
C GLU A 727 25.96 -4.27 -10.63
N GLY A 728 25.03 -5.21 -10.80
CA GLY A 728 25.32 -6.63 -11.02
C GLY A 728 25.70 -7.44 -9.76
N GLN A 729 25.52 -6.90 -8.55
CA GLN A 729 25.72 -7.62 -7.29
C GLN A 729 24.45 -7.66 -6.42
N GLU A 730 24.45 -8.48 -5.37
CA GLU A 730 23.39 -8.52 -4.37
C GLU A 730 23.36 -7.24 -3.51
N GLU A 731 22.20 -6.94 -2.95
CA GLU A 731 22.00 -5.78 -2.08
C GLU A 731 22.73 -5.97 -0.73
N VAL A 732 23.40 -4.92 -0.28
CA VAL A 732 24.12 -4.91 1.01
C VAL A 732 23.40 -3.96 1.97
N VAL A 733 23.01 -4.45 3.15
CA VAL A 733 22.43 -3.61 4.21
C VAL A 733 23.55 -2.81 4.88
N LEU A 734 23.44 -1.48 4.84
CA LEU A 734 24.39 -0.57 5.50
C LEU A 734 23.94 -0.20 6.91
N TRP A 735 22.62 -0.10 7.14
CA TRP A 735 22.05 0.24 8.44
C TRP A 735 20.65 -0.35 8.56
N THR A 736 20.26 -0.75 9.77
CA THR A 736 18.94 -1.33 10.07
C THR A 736 18.47 -1.01 11.48
N ARG A 737 17.17 -0.75 11.64
CA ARG A 737 16.46 -0.64 12.93
C ARG A 737 15.09 -1.29 12.84
N GLN A 738 14.73 -2.02 13.88
CA GLN A 738 13.46 -2.74 14.01
C GLN A 738 12.71 -2.29 15.27
N GLY A 739 11.38 -2.28 15.21
CA GLY A 739 10.52 -2.03 16.36
C GLY A 739 10.41 -0.54 16.75
N THR A 740 9.60 -0.28 17.77
CA THR A 740 9.31 1.09 18.21
C THR A 740 10.55 1.76 18.82
N GLN A 741 10.87 2.96 18.34
CA GLN A 741 11.91 3.84 18.86
C GLN A 741 11.28 5.12 19.44
N GLY A 742 9.97 5.11 19.71
CA GLY A 742 9.26 6.27 20.23
C GLY A 742 8.96 7.34 19.18
N ASN A 743 8.14 8.31 19.58
CA ASN A 743 7.71 9.42 18.73
C ASN A 743 8.72 10.60 18.74
N ILE A 744 10.01 10.30 18.71
CA ILE A 744 11.09 11.29 18.63
C ILE A 744 11.94 11.09 17.38
N TRP A 745 12.58 12.16 16.93
CA TRP A 745 13.56 12.10 15.86
C TRP A 745 14.89 11.57 16.39
N HIS A 746 15.40 10.54 15.72
CA HIS A 746 16.69 9.92 15.99
C HIS A 746 17.65 10.20 14.85
N ARG A 747 18.92 10.41 15.17
CA ARG A 747 19.97 10.60 14.17
C ARG A 747 20.73 9.30 13.93
N ALA A 748 20.91 8.93 12.67
CA ALA A 748 21.69 7.78 12.25
C ALA A 748 22.85 8.19 11.34
N TRP A 749 23.87 7.33 11.29
CA TRP A 749 25.02 7.42 10.40
C TRP A 749 25.27 6.10 9.71
N ALA A 750 25.67 6.14 8.44
CA ALA A 750 26.09 4.97 7.69
C ALA A 750 27.30 5.29 6.81
N THR A 751 28.36 4.48 6.91
CA THR A 751 29.54 4.65 6.06
C THR A 751 29.30 4.00 4.70
N LEU A 752 29.34 4.80 3.64
CA LEU A 752 29.33 4.33 2.26
C LEU A 752 30.75 3.87 1.88
N PRO A 753 30.97 2.57 1.58
CA PRO A 753 32.28 2.09 1.17
C PRO A 753 32.68 2.65 -0.20
N ALA A 754 33.99 2.62 -0.50
CA ALA A 754 34.46 2.95 -1.84
C ALA A 754 33.99 1.87 -2.84
N THR A 755 33.23 2.28 -3.86
CA THR A 755 32.62 1.36 -4.84
C THR A 755 33.52 1.06 -6.06
N GLY A 756 34.73 1.62 -6.08
CA GLY A 756 35.71 1.36 -7.14
C GLY A 756 35.29 1.97 -8.48
N GLN A 757 34.95 1.12 -9.46
CA GLN A 757 34.49 1.53 -10.80
C GLN A 757 32.99 1.24 -11.04
N GLN A 758 32.29 0.67 -10.07
CA GLN A 758 30.88 0.30 -10.24
C GLN A 758 29.96 1.45 -9.83
N ARG A 759 28.93 1.70 -10.66
CA ARG A 759 27.82 2.58 -10.30
C ARG A 759 26.99 1.93 -9.20
N TYR A 760 26.37 2.76 -8.39
CA TYR A 760 25.62 2.28 -7.22
C TYR A 760 24.32 3.04 -7.02
N GLN A 761 23.43 2.45 -6.25
CA GLN A 761 22.15 3.02 -5.85
C GLN A 761 21.99 2.87 -4.33
N LEU A 762 21.40 3.86 -3.68
CA LEU A 762 20.98 3.76 -2.27
C LEU A 762 19.47 3.57 -2.21
N ALA A 763 19.03 2.79 -1.23
CA ALA A 763 17.62 2.50 -0.99
C ALA A 763 17.30 2.60 0.50
N PHE A 764 16.40 3.51 0.88
CA PHE A 764 15.71 3.41 2.17
C PHE A 764 14.50 2.51 1.99
N GLU A 765 14.45 1.41 2.74
CA GLU A 765 13.39 0.41 2.67
C GLU A 765 12.69 0.31 4.01
N VAL A 766 11.38 0.45 4.01
CA VAL A 766 10.52 0.08 5.14
C VAL A 766 9.93 -1.29 4.84
N LEU A 767 10.15 -2.24 5.73
CA LEU A 767 9.48 -3.54 5.73
C LEU A 767 8.31 -3.52 6.71
N HIS A 768 7.16 -4.00 6.25
CA HIS A 768 5.96 -4.11 7.07
C HIS A 768 5.94 -5.46 7.82
N ASP A 769 7.01 -5.78 8.55
CA ASP A 769 7.11 -6.95 9.43
C ASP A 769 6.54 -6.69 10.85
N GLY A 770 5.87 -5.55 11.01
CA GLY A 770 5.02 -5.20 12.13
C GLY A 770 3.76 -4.49 11.63
N PHE A 771 2.70 -4.50 12.45
CA PHE A 771 1.33 -4.24 12.01
C PHE A 771 0.84 -2.79 12.22
N VAL A 772 1.57 -1.95 12.96
CA VAL A 772 1.11 -0.63 13.42
C VAL A 772 2.24 0.37 13.76
N GLY A 773 2.25 1.55 13.11
CA GLY A 773 2.95 2.76 13.57
C GLY A 773 3.25 3.79 12.46
N ASP A 774 4.01 4.84 12.79
CA ASP A 774 4.47 5.92 11.90
C ASP A 774 5.99 5.83 11.65
N VAL A 775 6.39 5.84 10.38
CA VAL A 775 7.79 5.93 9.96
C VAL A 775 8.03 7.31 9.38
N GLY A 776 9.01 8.03 9.92
CA GLY A 776 9.47 9.32 9.42
C GLY A 776 10.94 9.26 8.98
N LEU A 777 11.28 9.99 7.91
CA LEU A 777 12.64 10.19 7.42
C LEU A 777 12.84 11.66 7.04
N ASP A 778 13.96 12.25 7.45
CA ASP A 778 14.28 13.65 7.20
C ASP A 778 15.80 13.93 7.19
N ASP A 779 16.19 15.12 6.72
CA ASP A 779 17.55 15.70 6.85
C ASP A 779 18.71 14.77 6.44
N ILE A 780 18.62 14.20 5.24
CA ILE A 780 19.67 13.37 4.67
C ILE A 780 20.85 14.25 4.26
N THR A 781 22.05 13.91 4.73
CA THR A 781 23.27 14.69 4.52
C THR A 781 24.46 13.79 4.19
N GLN A 782 25.19 14.13 3.14
CA GLN A 782 26.40 13.42 2.73
C GLN A 782 27.66 14.24 3.03
N THR A 783 28.62 13.65 3.74
CA THR A 783 29.94 14.25 4.03
C THR A 783 31.09 13.37 3.53
N ALA A 784 32.26 13.98 3.30
CA ALA A 784 33.45 13.27 2.82
C ALA A 784 34.18 12.53 3.95
N GLY A 785 34.64 11.31 3.69
CA GLY A 785 35.32 10.45 4.66
C GLY A 785 34.37 9.44 5.33
N PRO A 786 34.90 8.43 6.04
CA PRO A 786 34.07 7.51 6.82
C PRO A 786 33.38 8.25 7.98
N CYS A 787 32.27 7.69 8.49
CA CYS A 787 31.62 8.26 9.67
C CYS A 787 32.53 8.21 10.90
N GLY A 788 32.33 9.17 11.83
CA GLY A 788 33.06 9.24 13.12
C GLY A 788 32.65 8.12 14.10
N ALA A 789 33.02 8.27 15.38
CA ALA A 789 32.59 7.33 16.42
C ALA A 789 31.05 7.27 16.48
N GLU A 790 30.49 6.08 16.26
CA GLU A 790 29.04 5.89 16.25
C GLU A 790 28.49 6.03 17.67
N LEU A 791 27.48 6.90 17.86
CA LEU A 791 26.83 7.09 19.17
C LEU A 791 26.00 5.87 19.58
N SER A 792 25.56 5.02 18.63
CA SER A 792 24.78 3.82 18.91
C SER A 792 25.24 2.67 18.03
N CYS A 793 25.70 1.57 18.63
CA CYS A 793 26.25 0.43 17.94
C CYS A 793 25.61 -0.87 18.45
N SER A 794 24.81 -1.50 17.58
CA SER A 794 24.12 -2.78 17.84
C SER A 794 24.79 -3.97 17.17
N PHE A 795 25.95 -3.77 16.54
CA PHE A 795 26.70 -4.79 15.80
C PHE A 795 25.99 -5.50 14.65
N GLU A 796 24.75 -5.15 14.24
CA GLU A 796 24.02 -5.90 13.20
C GLU A 796 24.56 -5.73 11.77
N ALA A 797 25.08 -4.55 11.41
CA ALA A 797 25.67 -4.31 10.09
C ALA A 797 27.20 -4.50 10.10
N GLU A 798 27.89 -3.86 11.06
CA GLU A 798 29.35 -3.87 11.14
C GLU A 798 29.86 -3.76 12.60
N GLY A 799 31.18 -3.69 12.80
CA GLY A 799 31.82 -3.58 14.12
C GLY A 799 31.93 -2.16 14.68
N CYS A 800 31.23 -1.18 14.07
CA CYS A 800 31.14 0.22 14.53
C CYS A 800 32.49 0.92 14.75
N GLY A 801 33.52 0.53 13.98
CA GLY A 801 34.87 1.11 14.08
C GLY A 801 35.64 0.78 15.37
N LEU A 802 35.16 -0.17 16.19
CA LEU A 802 35.81 -0.63 17.42
C LEU A 802 37.07 -1.46 17.10
N ALA A 803 38.20 -1.07 17.66
CA ALA A 803 39.49 -1.70 17.40
C ALA A 803 39.92 -2.65 18.54
N ALA A 804 40.13 -3.91 18.20
CA ALA A 804 40.66 -4.91 19.13
C ALA A 804 42.19 -4.81 19.28
N SER A 805 42.70 -4.94 20.51
CA SER A 805 44.13 -4.95 20.83
C SER A 805 44.44 -5.90 22.01
N GLY A 806 45.65 -6.43 22.10
CA GLY A 806 46.08 -7.32 23.20
C GLY A 806 46.27 -8.79 22.81
N LYS A 807 46.34 -9.69 23.81
CA LYS A 807 46.59 -11.14 23.59
C LYS A 807 45.25 -11.90 23.61
N GLY A 808 44.61 -11.98 22.46
CA GLY A 808 43.26 -12.52 22.26
C GLY A 808 42.47 -11.61 21.32
N THR A 809 41.56 -12.16 20.51
CA THR A 809 40.79 -11.38 19.53
C THR A 809 39.34 -11.28 19.97
N TRP A 810 38.88 -10.07 20.27
CA TRP A 810 37.46 -9.73 20.23
C TRP A 810 36.94 -10.00 18.81
N GLN A 811 35.79 -10.67 18.70
CA GLN A 811 35.20 -11.06 17.43
C GLN A 811 33.71 -10.76 17.43
N ARG A 812 33.24 -10.20 16.32
CA ARG A 812 31.81 -10.08 16.04
C ARG A 812 31.31 -11.45 15.56
N GLN A 813 30.25 -11.98 16.16
CA GLN A 813 29.67 -13.26 15.76
C GLN A 813 28.16 -13.30 15.99
N SER A 814 27.49 -14.21 15.29
CA SER A 814 26.13 -14.68 15.58
C SER A 814 26.17 -16.16 15.98
N ASN A 815 25.11 -16.69 16.58
CA ASN A 815 25.06 -18.11 16.96
C ASN A 815 24.93 -19.03 15.72
N ASN A 816 24.31 -18.55 14.63
CA ASN A 816 24.18 -19.33 13.39
C ASN A 816 25.51 -19.57 12.66
N THR A 817 26.48 -18.65 12.76
CA THR A 817 27.77 -18.72 12.05
C THR A 817 28.99 -18.78 12.99
N GLY A 818 28.79 -18.66 14.30
CA GLY A 818 29.84 -18.54 15.30
C GLY A 818 30.59 -19.84 15.58
N THR A 819 31.92 -19.75 15.70
CA THR A 819 32.80 -20.89 16.07
C THR A 819 33.27 -20.83 17.52
N THR A 820 32.91 -19.75 18.25
CA THR A 820 33.40 -19.44 19.59
C THR A 820 32.26 -19.47 20.61
N ALA A 821 32.54 -19.94 21.83
CA ALA A 821 31.57 -19.94 22.94
C ALA A 821 31.03 -18.52 23.22
N GLY A 822 29.71 -18.37 23.22
CA GLY A 822 29.01 -17.09 23.41
C GLY A 822 27.52 -17.25 23.70
N PRO A 823 26.78 -16.13 23.81
CA PRO A 823 25.33 -16.06 23.93
C PRO A 823 24.58 -16.85 22.84
N VAL A 824 23.41 -17.42 23.19
CA VAL A 824 22.54 -18.19 22.26
C VAL A 824 21.79 -17.28 21.29
N ALA A 825 21.51 -16.05 21.72
CA ALA A 825 20.89 -15.00 20.95
C ALA A 825 21.56 -13.66 21.30
N ASP A 826 21.63 -12.76 20.33
CA ASP A 826 22.02 -11.37 20.56
C ASP A 826 20.96 -10.63 21.39
N HIS A 827 21.30 -9.44 21.88
CA HIS A 827 20.36 -8.61 22.62
C HIS A 827 19.45 -7.81 21.68
N THR A 828 19.97 -7.31 20.56
CA THR A 828 19.29 -6.39 19.65
C THR A 828 17.99 -6.96 19.05
N ILE A 829 18.07 -8.12 18.39
CA ILE A 829 16.95 -8.78 17.73
C ILE A 829 16.46 -10.02 18.50
N GLY A 830 17.19 -10.46 19.52
CA GLY A 830 16.79 -11.58 20.37
C GLY A 830 16.77 -12.93 19.66
N THR A 831 17.52 -13.08 18.56
CA THR A 831 17.54 -14.32 17.77
C THR A 831 18.95 -14.90 17.61
N ALA A 832 19.04 -16.15 17.15
CA ALA A 832 20.33 -16.77 16.86
C ALA A 832 21.04 -16.15 15.62
N ALA A 833 20.32 -15.36 14.82
CA ALA A 833 20.84 -14.71 13.61
C ALA A 833 21.51 -13.36 13.89
N GLY A 834 21.19 -12.72 15.01
CA GLY A 834 21.74 -11.40 15.36
C GLY A 834 23.18 -11.49 15.83
N HIS A 835 23.84 -10.34 15.88
CA HIS A 835 25.28 -10.24 16.04
C HIS A 835 25.66 -9.48 17.30
N TYR A 836 26.66 -9.99 18.00
CA TYR A 836 27.23 -9.35 19.18
C TYR A 836 28.76 -9.44 19.15
N MET A 837 29.43 -8.66 19.99
CA MET A 837 30.88 -8.66 20.13
C MET A 837 31.31 -9.57 21.29
N VAL A 838 32.12 -10.60 21.04
CA VAL A 838 32.51 -11.57 22.07
C VAL A 838 34.02 -11.75 22.20
N MET A 839 34.45 -12.06 23.42
CA MET A 839 35.80 -12.47 23.76
C MET A 839 35.79 -13.81 24.48
N ASN A 840 36.49 -14.80 23.92
CA ASN A 840 36.70 -16.10 24.56
C ASN A 840 37.76 -15.98 25.66
N THR A 841 37.37 -16.18 26.91
CA THR A 841 38.24 -16.10 28.08
C THR A 841 38.82 -17.45 28.52
N GLY A 842 38.73 -18.45 27.64
CA GLY A 842 39.26 -19.78 27.85
C GLY A 842 40.79 -19.81 28.02
N ARG A 843 41.32 -20.83 28.71
CA ARG A 843 42.76 -20.99 29.01
C ARG A 843 43.70 -20.82 27.82
N VAL A 844 43.26 -21.22 26.63
CA VAL A 844 44.02 -21.15 25.38
C VAL A 844 43.93 -19.76 24.76
N SER A 845 42.73 -19.17 24.75
CA SER A 845 42.41 -17.91 24.08
C SER A 845 42.85 -16.67 24.87
N LEU A 846 42.58 -16.65 26.19
CA LEU A 846 43.00 -15.59 27.11
C LEU A 846 43.42 -16.21 28.46
N PRO A 847 44.71 -16.55 28.62
CA PRO A 847 45.23 -17.14 29.86
C PRO A 847 45.01 -16.26 31.09
N GLU A 848 45.05 -16.87 32.27
CA GLU A 848 44.85 -16.18 33.55
C GLU A 848 45.72 -14.92 33.67
N GLY A 849 45.08 -13.78 33.98
CA GLY A 849 45.74 -12.48 34.16
C GLY A 849 46.20 -11.78 32.88
N LYS A 850 45.95 -12.35 31.70
CA LYS A 850 46.13 -11.64 30.42
C LYS A 850 44.89 -10.84 30.04
N THR A 851 45.10 -9.78 29.26
CA THR A 851 44.06 -8.84 28.88
C THR A 851 43.93 -8.69 27.36
N ALA A 852 42.69 -8.46 26.92
CA ALA A 852 42.34 -8.09 25.56
C ALA A 852 41.39 -6.88 25.64
N ALA A 853 41.70 -5.83 24.88
CA ALA A 853 40.98 -4.57 24.91
C ALA A 853 40.25 -4.31 23.58
N LEU A 854 39.04 -3.76 23.67
CA LEU A 854 38.26 -3.25 22.56
C LEU A 854 38.09 -1.74 22.76
N THR A 855 38.55 -0.94 21.80
CA THR A 855 38.64 0.52 21.94
C THR A 855 37.79 1.22 20.88
N SER A 856 36.97 2.19 21.30
CA SER A 856 36.16 2.99 20.37
C SER A 856 36.99 4.02 19.61
N GLN A 857 36.41 4.58 18.55
CA GLN A 857 36.88 5.87 18.02
C GLN A 857 36.63 6.99 19.06
N PRO A 858 37.33 8.14 18.96
CA PRO A 858 37.12 9.26 19.87
C PRO A 858 35.72 9.89 19.69
N TYR A 859 34.96 9.98 20.77
CA TYR A 859 33.72 10.74 20.88
C TYR A 859 34.02 12.21 21.10
N GLN A 860 33.27 13.08 20.42
CA GLN A 860 33.33 14.53 20.62
C GLN A 860 32.31 14.94 21.70
N PRO A 861 32.72 15.73 22.70
CA PRO A 861 31.80 16.19 23.73
C PRO A 861 30.87 17.29 23.20
N SER A 862 29.56 17.07 23.29
CA SER A 862 28.50 18.06 23.00
C SER A 862 28.04 18.82 24.24
N VAL A 863 28.15 18.22 25.43
CA VAL A 863 27.65 18.74 26.71
C VAL A 863 28.59 18.43 27.89
N SER A 864 28.32 18.99 29.07
CA SER A 864 29.16 18.82 30.28
C SER A 864 29.13 17.42 30.92
N ALA A 865 28.17 16.57 30.53
CA ALA A 865 28.08 15.18 30.97
C ALA A 865 27.41 14.33 29.88
N GLN A 866 27.92 13.13 29.62
CA GLN A 866 27.37 12.16 28.67
C GLN A 866 27.19 10.80 29.36
N CYS A 867 26.18 10.03 28.96
CA CYS A 867 25.90 8.72 29.49
C CYS A 867 26.33 7.64 28.49
N LEU A 868 27.25 6.77 28.91
CA LEU A 868 27.63 5.57 28.18
C LEU A 868 26.81 4.39 28.73
N ALA A 869 25.91 3.82 27.92
CA ALA A 869 25.16 2.61 28.23
C ALA A 869 25.59 1.45 27.30
N PHE A 870 25.58 0.22 27.79
CA PHE A 870 25.85 -0.97 26.98
C PHE A 870 25.30 -2.23 27.65
N TRP A 871 25.03 -3.25 26.86
CA TRP A 871 24.64 -4.57 27.34
C TRP A 871 25.83 -5.51 27.37
N TYR A 872 25.88 -6.39 28.37
CA TYR A 872 26.94 -7.36 28.53
C TYR A 872 26.42 -8.70 29.04
N GLN A 873 27.12 -9.77 28.70
CA GLN A 873 26.86 -11.10 29.20
C GLN A 873 28.18 -11.82 29.56
N LEU A 874 28.21 -12.47 30.72
CA LEU A 874 29.33 -13.27 31.20
C LEU A 874 28.93 -14.74 31.27
N SER A 875 29.82 -15.64 30.83
CA SER A 875 29.57 -17.09 30.95
C SER A 875 29.47 -17.54 32.42
N ALA A 876 28.60 -18.51 32.70
CA ALA A 876 28.49 -19.11 34.03
C ALA A 876 29.83 -19.74 34.51
N GLY A 877 30.14 -19.59 35.81
CA GLY A 877 31.34 -20.15 36.44
C GLY A 877 32.45 -19.12 36.67
N THR A 878 33.58 -19.24 35.97
CA THR A 878 34.76 -18.35 36.09
C THR A 878 35.04 -17.64 34.75
N PRO A 879 34.21 -16.64 34.38
CA PRO A 879 34.31 -15.95 33.09
C PRO A 879 35.55 -15.03 32.98
N GLY A 880 36.16 -14.63 34.10
CA GLY A 880 37.13 -13.54 34.11
C GLY A 880 36.54 -12.26 34.69
N SER A 881 37.09 -11.11 34.30
CA SER A 881 36.51 -9.81 34.65
C SER A 881 36.48 -8.86 33.47
N LEU A 882 35.34 -8.19 33.25
CA LEU A 882 35.20 -7.06 32.33
C LEU A 882 35.52 -5.76 33.08
N ARG A 883 36.46 -4.99 32.56
CA ARG A 883 36.79 -3.65 33.08
C ARG A 883 36.52 -2.62 31.99
N VAL A 884 35.87 -1.52 32.36
CA VAL A 884 35.61 -0.43 31.44
C VAL A 884 36.42 0.77 31.87
N PHE A 885 37.13 1.36 30.91
CA PHE A 885 37.90 2.57 31.11
C PHE A 885 37.41 3.67 30.17
N VAL A 886 37.46 4.89 30.67
CA VAL A 886 37.30 6.11 29.87
C VAL A 886 38.68 6.73 29.73
N GLU A 887 39.10 6.99 28.50
CA GLU A 887 40.37 7.59 28.18
C GLU A 887 40.17 8.99 27.60
N GLN A 888 40.63 10.00 28.33
CA GLN A 888 40.50 11.43 28.00
C GLN A 888 41.89 12.05 28.01
N SER A 889 42.30 12.76 26.95
CA SER A 889 43.62 13.41 26.89
C SER A 889 44.80 12.46 27.25
N ARG A 890 44.71 11.18 26.86
CA ARG A 890 45.66 10.08 27.21
C ARG A 890 45.71 9.69 28.69
N VAL A 891 44.75 10.13 29.50
CA VAL A 891 44.55 9.70 30.89
C VAL A 891 43.48 8.62 30.91
N ARG A 892 43.84 7.42 31.33
CA ARG A 892 42.92 6.28 31.43
C ARG A 892 42.34 6.17 32.84
N LYS A 893 41.03 6.39 32.98
CA LYS A 893 40.28 6.25 34.24
C LYS A 893 39.41 4.99 34.21
N LYS A 894 39.58 4.10 35.18
CA LYS A 894 38.71 2.93 35.33
C LYS A 894 37.36 3.37 35.91
N VAL A 895 36.28 3.09 35.19
CA VAL A 895 34.92 3.49 35.58
C VAL A 895 34.07 2.33 36.06
N LEU A 896 34.33 1.11 35.58
CA LEU A 896 33.57 -0.09 35.92
C LEU A 896 34.48 -1.32 36.02
N SER A 897 34.10 -2.28 36.87
CA SER A 897 34.76 -3.59 36.98
C SER A 897 33.75 -4.65 37.41
N ILE A 898 33.49 -5.62 36.54
CA ILE A 898 32.53 -6.71 36.76
C ILE A 898 33.28 -8.05 36.71
N SER A 899 33.04 -8.93 37.66
CA SER A 899 33.76 -10.22 37.78
C SER A 899 32.89 -11.45 38.03
N THR A 900 31.60 -11.26 38.31
CA THR A 900 30.65 -12.33 38.63
C THR A 900 29.26 -11.93 38.14
N MET A 901 28.49 -12.90 37.68
CA MET A 901 27.10 -12.72 37.24
C MET A 901 26.31 -13.95 37.65
N GLU A 902 25.05 -13.77 38.04
CA GLU A 902 24.10 -14.85 38.26
C GLU A 902 23.25 -15.03 36.99
N GLY A 903 23.05 -16.28 36.55
CA GLY A 903 22.25 -16.57 35.35
C GLY A 903 22.96 -16.38 34.01
N SER A 904 22.18 -16.44 32.93
CA SER A 904 22.62 -16.32 31.53
C SER A 904 21.76 -15.31 30.75
N ASN A 905 21.35 -14.22 31.41
CA ASN A 905 20.61 -13.14 30.77
C ASN A 905 21.57 -12.02 30.35
N TRP A 906 21.12 -11.11 29.48
CA TRP A 906 21.86 -9.89 29.19
C TRP A 906 21.66 -8.88 30.33
N HIS A 907 22.73 -8.20 30.73
CA HIS A 907 22.69 -7.15 31.77
C HIS A 907 23.07 -5.80 31.17
N ARG A 908 22.32 -4.75 31.52
CA ARG A 908 22.62 -3.37 31.13
C ARG A 908 23.56 -2.73 32.15
N SER A 909 24.61 -2.05 31.67
CA SER A 909 25.45 -1.19 32.48
C SER A 909 25.47 0.22 31.92
N GLN A 910 25.65 1.20 32.79
CA GLN A 910 25.72 2.60 32.41
C GLN A 910 26.75 3.38 33.24
N VAL A 911 27.42 4.33 32.60
CA VAL A 911 28.50 5.14 33.18
C VAL A 911 28.33 6.59 32.77
N THR A 912 28.21 7.49 33.74
CA THR A 912 28.28 8.93 33.48
C THR A 912 29.72 9.37 33.27
N VAL A 913 29.96 9.97 32.11
CA VAL A 913 31.25 10.54 31.70
C VAL A 913 31.13 12.06 31.75
N GLN A 914 32.09 12.72 32.39
CA GLN A 914 32.23 14.18 32.34
C GLN A 914 33.44 14.48 31.46
N PRO A 915 33.23 14.80 30.17
CA PRO A 915 34.33 14.97 29.24
C PRO A 915 34.93 16.38 29.30
N ASP A 916 36.25 16.44 29.48
CA ASP A 916 37.05 17.69 29.37
C ASP A 916 37.68 17.87 27.96
N GLY A 917 37.21 17.10 26.98
CA GLY A 917 37.71 17.01 25.60
C GLY A 917 37.34 15.66 24.97
N ASP A 918 37.86 15.38 23.77
CA ASP A 918 37.63 14.11 23.08
C ASP A 918 37.95 12.91 23.98
N TRP A 919 37.06 11.93 24.01
CA TRP A 919 37.16 10.78 24.89
C TRP A 919 36.86 9.48 24.17
N GLN A 920 37.44 8.37 24.62
CA GLN A 920 37.18 7.04 24.06
C GLN A 920 36.88 6.04 25.18
N VAL A 921 36.06 5.04 24.88
CA VAL A 921 35.79 3.92 25.79
C VAL A 921 36.71 2.75 25.45
N VAL A 922 37.21 2.09 26.50
CA VAL A 922 38.03 0.88 26.39
C VAL A 922 37.41 -0.23 27.24
N PHE A 923 36.92 -1.27 26.57
CA PHE A 923 36.44 -2.49 27.20
C PHE A 923 37.60 -3.50 27.30
N GLU A 924 38.08 -3.77 28.52
CA GLU A 924 39.17 -4.71 28.79
C GLU A 924 38.62 -6.00 29.41
N ALA A 925 38.73 -7.10 28.68
CA ALA A 925 38.49 -8.44 29.20
C ALA A 925 39.76 -8.98 29.88
N VAL A 926 39.62 -9.54 31.08
CA VAL A 926 40.69 -10.19 31.83
C VAL A 926 40.38 -11.68 31.99
N GLY A 927 41.27 -12.55 31.51
CA GLY A 927 41.08 -14.00 31.58
C GLY A 927 41.20 -14.53 33.01
N ALA A 928 40.30 -15.44 33.40
CA ALA A 928 40.39 -16.24 34.63
C ALA A 928 40.97 -17.64 34.39
N GLY A 929 41.26 -18.02 33.14
CA GLY A 929 41.82 -19.33 32.82
C GLY A 929 40.85 -20.49 33.04
N SER A 930 39.59 -20.33 32.64
CA SER A 930 38.57 -21.40 32.61
C SER A 930 38.58 -22.14 31.27
N ASP A 931 37.94 -23.30 31.16
CA ASP A 931 37.95 -24.08 29.89
C ASP A 931 36.88 -23.61 28.88
N HIS A 932 35.83 -22.89 29.34
CA HIS A 932 34.67 -22.48 28.52
C HIS A 932 34.15 -21.05 28.84
N GLY A 933 35.04 -20.14 29.26
CA GLY A 933 34.65 -18.77 29.62
C GLY A 933 34.44 -17.85 28.41
N TYR A 934 33.48 -16.93 28.49
CA TYR A 934 33.35 -15.82 27.54
C TYR A 934 32.83 -14.53 28.20
N ILE A 935 33.09 -13.41 27.52
CA ILE A 935 32.54 -12.09 27.81
C ILE A 935 31.97 -11.54 26.49
N ALA A 936 30.68 -11.21 26.48
CA ALA A 936 30.00 -10.62 25.32
C ALA A 936 29.52 -9.19 25.64
N LEU A 937 29.48 -8.35 24.60
CA LEU A 937 29.01 -6.98 24.61
C LEU A 937 28.03 -6.79 23.45
N ASP A 938 27.00 -6.00 23.68
CA ASP A 938 25.99 -5.67 22.70
C ASP A 938 25.38 -4.28 22.98
N ASP A 939 24.71 -3.68 22.00
CA ASP A 939 23.94 -2.43 22.14
C ASP A 939 24.64 -1.30 22.92
N LEU A 940 25.79 -0.87 22.40
CA LEU A 940 26.54 0.27 22.92
C LEU A 940 25.84 1.58 22.54
N HIS A 941 25.52 2.43 23.51
CA HIS A 941 24.85 3.71 23.29
C HIS A 941 25.51 4.84 24.10
N VAL A 942 25.65 6.01 23.49
CA VAL A 942 26.15 7.24 24.12
C VAL A 942 25.09 8.34 23.93
N SER A 943 24.55 8.83 25.03
CA SER A 943 23.58 9.93 25.06
C SER A 943 24.12 11.12 25.85
N ASP A 944 23.51 12.28 25.63
CA ASP A 944 23.84 13.50 26.36
C ASP A 944 23.10 13.54 27.71
N GLY A 945 23.78 14.03 28.75
CA GLY A 945 23.28 14.05 30.12
C GLY A 945 23.94 13.03 31.05
N ALA A 946 23.55 13.05 32.32
CA ALA A 946 23.96 12.05 33.30
C ALA A 946 23.11 10.78 33.15
N CYS A 947 23.68 9.61 33.45
CA CYS A 947 22.92 8.37 33.39
C CYS A 947 21.86 8.31 34.50
N PRO A 948 20.66 7.76 34.23
CA PRO A 948 19.65 7.54 35.25
C PRO A 948 20.12 6.52 36.30
N GLU A 949 19.40 6.41 37.43
CA GLU A 949 19.63 5.32 38.38
C GLU A 949 19.11 3.98 37.81
N PRO A 950 19.69 2.82 38.16
CA PRO A 950 19.25 1.52 37.63
C PRO A 950 17.75 1.27 37.87
N ALA A 951 17.04 0.84 36.82
CA ALA A 951 15.59 0.65 36.79
C ALA A 951 14.74 1.89 37.15
N SER A 952 15.33 3.10 37.09
CA SER A 952 14.60 4.35 37.13
C SER A 952 14.53 4.96 35.74
N CYS A 953 13.35 5.44 35.33
CA CYS A 953 13.11 6.03 34.03
C CYS A 953 12.00 7.08 34.07
N ASP A 954 12.30 8.26 33.54
CA ASP A 954 11.36 9.34 33.23
C ASP A 954 10.87 9.28 31.77
N PHE A 955 11.37 8.32 30.99
CA PHE A 955 11.01 8.05 29.58
C PHE A 955 11.23 9.20 28.60
N GLU A 956 11.88 10.30 28.98
CA GLU A 956 12.01 11.48 28.10
C GLU A 956 13.02 11.29 26.96
N HIS A 957 14.01 10.42 27.13
CA HIS A 957 15.12 10.25 26.18
C HIS A 957 15.27 8.81 25.67
N ASP A 958 15.00 7.80 26.50
CA ASP A 958 15.04 6.38 26.15
C ASP A 958 14.10 5.57 27.07
N THR A 959 14.04 4.24 26.90
CA THR A 959 13.28 3.36 27.80
C THR A 959 14.05 2.98 29.07
N CYS A 960 15.22 3.56 29.31
CA CYS A 960 16.14 3.29 30.42
C CYS A 960 16.46 1.80 30.67
N GLY A 961 16.36 0.97 29.63
CA GLY A 961 16.57 -0.48 29.70
C GLY A 961 15.34 -1.30 30.06
N TRP A 962 14.16 -0.67 30.21
CA TRP A 962 12.89 -1.39 30.25
C TRP A 962 12.59 -1.96 28.86
N SER A 963 12.21 -3.23 28.80
CA SER A 963 11.91 -3.93 27.55
C SER A 963 10.70 -4.86 27.69
N SER A 964 10.02 -5.09 26.58
CA SER A 964 8.94 -6.08 26.52
C SER A 964 9.48 -7.38 25.92
N PRO A 965 9.47 -8.51 26.65
CA PRO A 965 9.96 -9.76 26.11
C PRO A 965 9.08 -10.26 24.96
N SER A 966 9.73 -10.57 23.83
CA SER A 966 9.14 -11.21 22.65
C SER A 966 9.27 -12.72 22.78
N ASP A 967 8.43 -13.41 23.57
CA ASP A 967 8.37 -14.88 23.53
C ASP A 967 7.46 -15.31 22.36
N PRO A 968 7.99 -15.99 21.33
CA PRO A 968 7.21 -16.47 20.19
C PRO A 968 6.09 -17.44 20.58
N ARG A 969 6.14 -18.03 21.78
CA ARG A 969 5.21 -19.06 22.26
C ARG A 969 4.06 -18.50 23.09
N LEU A 970 4.13 -17.26 23.57
CA LEU A 970 3.18 -16.71 24.53
C LEU A 970 2.25 -15.62 23.98
N HIS A 971 2.32 -15.28 22.69
CA HIS A 971 1.51 -14.20 22.13
C HIS A 971 1.60 -12.92 22.99
N SER A 972 2.80 -12.61 23.52
CA SER A 972 3.01 -11.46 24.40
C SER A 972 3.11 -10.18 23.57
N PHE A 973 2.28 -9.19 23.90
CA PHE A 973 2.26 -7.90 23.20
C PHE A 973 3.23 -6.93 23.86
N ALA A 974 3.93 -6.14 23.04
CA ALA A 974 4.94 -5.18 23.50
C ALA A 974 4.32 -3.84 23.92
N TRP A 975 4.86 -3.23 24.97
CA TRP A 975 4.53 -1.86 25.35
C TRP A 975 5.15 -0.87 24.35
N GLY A 976 4.42 0.19 24.03
CA GLY A 976 4.89 1.29 23.18
C GLY A 976 5.47 2.45 24.00
N TRP A 977 6.40 3.21 23.42
CA TRP A 977 6.93 4.46 23.96
C TRP A 977 6.32 5.64 23.18
N LYS A 978 5.65 6.59 23.86
CA LYS A 978 4.77 7.59 23.21
C LYS A 978 4.78 8.94 23.94
N SER A 979 4.52 10.04 23.23
CA SER A 979 4.22 11.36 23.79
C SER A 979 2.74 11.75 23.68
N GLY A 980 2.33 12.80 24.39
CA GLY A 980 0.97 13.34 24.37
C GLY A 980 0.52 13.97 23.02
N ILE A 981 1.39 13.99 22.02
CA ILE A 981 1.06 14.43 20.65
C ILE A 981 0.18 13.35 19.99
N THR A 982 -1.00 13.76 19.53
CA THR A 982 -1.98 12.85 18.91
C THR A 982 -1.49 12.36 17.54
N LEU A 983 -0.98 11.12 17.50
CA LEU A 983 -1.04 10.29 16.31
C LEU A 983 -2.48 9.77 16.21
N THR A 984 -3.17 10.04 15.10
CA THR A 984 -4.63 9.95 14.90
C THR A 984 -5.27 8.59 15.13
N MET A 985 -4.54 7.58 15.61
CA MET A 985 -4.98 6.19 15.63
C MET A 985 -4.85 5.47 16.98
N TYR A 986 -4.30 6.10 18.03
CA TYR A 986 -4.18 5.48 19.37
C TYR A 986 -4.58 6.44 20.49
N PRO A 987 -5.63 6.13 21.27
CA PRO A 987 -5.96 6.90 22.47
C PRO A 987 -4.84 6.81 23.52
N GLY A 988 -4.78 7.74 24.47
CA GLY A 988 -3.78 7.77 25.53
C GLY A 988 -3.80 9.14 26.25
N PRO A 989 -3.08 9.30 27.37
CA PRO A 989 -3.07 10.57 28.09
C PRO A 989 -2.49 11.70 27.22
N GLU A 990 -3.20 12.83 27.14
CA GLU A 990 -2.77 13.98 26.31
C GLU A 990 -1.50 14.68 26.81
N GLN A 991 -1.13 14.48 28.08
CA GLN A 991 0.01 15.11 28.72
C GLN A 991 0.75 14.06 29.51
N ASP A 992 2.06 14.08 29.34
CA ASP A 992 3.03 13.35 30.14
C ASP A 992 3.06 13.84 31.60
N HIS A 993 3.50 13.01 32.56
CA HIS A 993 3.57 13.43 33.96
C HIS A 993 4.87 14.21 34.24
N THR A 994 6.02 13.73 33.78
CA THR A 994 7.35 14.33 33.98
C THR A 994 7.39 15.82 33.64
N LEU A 995 7.02 16.17 32.40
CA LEU A 995 7.05 17.55 31.89
C LEU A 995 5.72 18.27 32.05
N SER A 996 4.60 17.54 32.31
CA SER A 996 3.24 18.11 32.28
C SER A 996 2.94 18.82 30.95
N THR A 997 3.50 18.31 29.85
CA THR A 997 3.30 18.86 28.50
C THR A 997 2.92 17.75 27.52
N ARG A 998 2.44 18.15 26.34
CA ARG A 998 2.17 17.21 25.24
C ARG A 998 3.46 16.63 24.64
N ASN A 999 4.61 17.26 24.88
CA ASN A 999 5.90 16.87 24.32
C ASN A 999 6.65 15.86 25.19
N GLY A 1000 6.25 15.67 26.45
CA GLY A 1000 6.84 14.64 27.31
C GLY A 1000 6.41 13.24 26.91
N HIS A 1001 7.13 12.24 27.39
CA HIS A 1001 7.05 10.86 26.93
C HIS A 1001 6.78 9.88 28.06
N TYR A 1002 6.00 8.85 27.75
CA TYR A 1002 5.60 7.81 28.69
C TYR A 1002 5.47 6.45 27.99
N MET A 1003 5.46 5.38 28.77
CA MET A 1003 5.16 4.03 28.26
C MET A 1003 3.65 3.81 28.16
N HIS A 1004 3.20 3.21 27.08
CA HIS A 1004 1.79 3.08 26.71
C HIS A 1004 1.47 1.68 26.22
N PHE A 1005 0.28 1.19 26.56
CA PHE A 1005 -0.27 -0.04 26.04
C PHE A 1005 -1.75 0.11 25.70
N ASP A 1006 -2.11 -0.27 24.48
CA ASP A 1006 -3.50 -0.31 24.00
C ASP A 1006 -4.07 -1.71 24.23
N THR A 1007 -5.10 -1.81 25.05
CA THR A 1007 -5.71 -3.09 25.42
C THR A 1007 -6.56 -3.70 24.31
N SER A 1008 -6.88 -2.96 23.25
CA SER A 1008 -7.58 -3.48 22.06
C SER A 1008 -6.74 -4.46 21.25
N VAL A 1009 -5.42 -4.39 21.37
CA VAL A 1009 -4.46 -5.22 20.64
C VAL A 1009 -4.38 -6.65 21.21
N LEU A 1010 -4.76 -6.83 22.48
CA LEU A 1010 -4.89 -8.14 23.09
C LEU A 1010 -6.09 -8.88 22.48
N SER A 1011 -5.90 -9.90 21.64
CA SER A 1011 -7.03 -10.72 21.13
C SER A 1011 -6.76 -12.23 21.17
N ALA A 1012 -7.86 -12.99 21.35
CA ALA A 1012 -8.17 -14.45 21.36
C ALA A 1012 -7.14 -15.51 21.83
N ARG A 1013 -5.82 -15.27 21.84
CA ARG A 1013 -4.80 -16.19 22.38
C ARG A 1013 -3.71 -15.52 23.22
N GLY A 1014 -3.57 -14.20 23.21
CA GLY A 1014 -2.67 -13.48 24.11
C GLY A 1014 -3.37 -13.08 25.40
N THR A 1015 -2.84 -13.53 26.54
CA THR A 1015 -3.45 -13.32 27.86
C THR A 1015 -2.84 -12.17 28.66
N SER A 1016 -1.67 -11.67 28.23
CA SER A 1016 -0.94 -10.63 28.95
C SER A 1016 0.06 -9.85 28.10
N ALA A 1017 0.34 -8.62 28.54
CA ALA A 1017 1.45 -7.79 28.05
C ALA A 1017 2.41 -7.50 29.20
N LEU A 1018 3.72 -7.61 28.94
CA LEU A 1018 4.76 -7.54 29.97
C LEU A 1018 5.80 -6.46 29.64
N LEU A 1019 6.16 -5.67 30.63
CA LEU A 1019 7.27 -4.72 30.59
C LEU A 1019 8.23 -5.08 31.73
N GLU A 1020 9.46 -5.47 31.41
CA GLU A 1020 10.46 -5.96 32.36
C GLU A 1020 11.61 -4.98 32.54
N SER A 1021 12.09 -4.87 33.78
CA SER A 1021 13.30 -4.12 34.10
C SER A 1021 14.56 -4.90 33.73
N PRO A 1022 15.73 -4.24 33.62
CA PRO A 1022 17.02 -4.93 33.68
C PRO A 1022 17.14 -5.76 34.97
N PRO A 1023 17.95 -6.83 34.99
CA PRO A 1023 18.21 -7.60 36.21
C PRO A 1023 18.83 -6.73 37.31
N LEU A 1024 18.21 -6.77 38.50
CA LEU A 1024 18.60 -6.00 39.67
C LEU A 1024 19.23 -6.91 40.74
N PRO A 1025 20.29 -6.44 41.44
CA PRO A 1025 20.94 -7.23 42.49
C PRO A 1025 20.00 -7.47 43.68
N ALA A 1026 20.30 -8.48 44.49
CA ALA A 1026 19.54 -8.80 45.70
C ALA A 1026 19.36 -7.56 46.61
N ALA A 1027 18.13 -7.37 47.07
CA ALA A 1027 17.70 -6.19 47.80
C ALA A 1027 16.96 -6.59 49.09
N THR A 1028 17.48 -6.17 50.24
CA THR A 1028 16.87 -6.42 51.55
C THR A 1028 15.84 -5.36 51.94
N ASP A 1029 16.00 -4.13 51.46
CA ASP A 1029 15.09 -3.00 51.72
C ASP A 1029 15.21 -1.98 50.58
N SER A 1030 14.27 -1.98 49.64
CA SER A 1030 14.21 -1.08 48.49
C SER A 1030 12.79 -0.58 48.26
N CYS A 1031 12.65 0.52 47.52
CA CYS A 1031 11.37 1.12 47.20
C CYS A 1031 11.22 1.36 45.70
N LEU A 1032 10.06 0.99 45.14
CA LEU A 1032 9.64 1.33 43.79
C LEU A 1032 8.53 2.38 43.87
N ARG A 1033 8.68 3.48 43.14
CA ARG A 1033 7.65 4.52 42.94
C ARG A 1033 7.41 4.66 41.45
N PHE A 1034 6.17 4.83 41.03
CA PHE A 1034 5.83 5.04 39.61
C PHE A 1034 4.48 5.73 39.49
N TRP A 1035 4.24 6.36 38.35
CA TRP A 1035 2.95 6.93 37.97
C TRP A 1035 2.29 6.06 36.90
N TYR A 1036 0.97 5.94 36.99
CA TYR A 1036 0.18 5.19 36.02
C TYR A 1036 -1.10 5.93 35.65
N HIS A 1037 -1.57 5.71 34.42
CA HIS A 1037 -2.86 6.18 33.93
C HIS A 1037 -3.62 5.01 33.32
N MET A 1038 -4.91 4.91 33.61
CA MET A 1038 -5.79 3.92 32.99
C MET A 1038 -7.07 4.59 32.50
N ASP A 1039 -7.49 4.23 31.29
CA ASP A 1039 -8.80 4.58 30.75
C ASP A 1039 -9.47 3.32 30.22
N ILE A 1040 -10.05 2.56 31.14
CA ILE A 1040 -10.81 1.34 30.84
C ILE A 1040 -12.27 1.57 31.24
N PRO A 1041 -13.25 1.43 30.31
CA PRO A 1041 -14.66 1.65 30.60
C PRO A 1041 -15.19 0.73 31.72
N GLU A 1042 -15.93 1.29 32.68
CA GLU A 1042 -16.37 0.57 33.89
C GLU A 1042 -17.30 -0.63 33.61
N HIS A 1043 -17.99 -0.65 32.45
CA HIS A 1043 -18.87 -1.77 32.05
C HIS A 1043 -18.10 -2.96 31.42
N LEU A 1044 -16.79 -2.79 31.23
CA LEU A 1044 -15.85 -3.73 30.62
C LEU A 1044 -14.66 -4.01 31.58
N SER A 1045 -14.86 -3.87 32.90
CA SER A 1045 -13.80 -3.92 33.92
C SER A 1045 -13.25 -5.33 34.21
N SER A 1046 -12.60 -5.98 33.24
CA SER A 1046 -11.90 -7.26 33.46
C SER A 1046 -10.39 -7.22 33.18
N GLY A 1047 -9.81 -6.04 33.03
CA GLY A 1047 -8.35 -5.82 32.97
C GLY A 1047 -7.74 -5.55 34.35
N GLU A 1048 -6.54 -6.03 34.62
CA GLU A 1048 -5.78 -5.75 35.87
C GLU A 1048 -4.31 -5.44 35.52
N LEU A 1049 -3.76 -4.37 36.11
CA LEU A 1049 -2.32 -4.04 36.05
C LEU A 1049 -1.65 -4.55 37.33
N ARG A 1050 -0.59 -5.35 37.18
CA ARG A 1050 0.15 -6.01 38.26
C ARG A 1050 1.63 -5.65 38.21
N VAL A 1051 2.25 -5.54 39.38
CA VAL A 1051 3.71 -5.51 39.52
C VAL A 1051 4.16 -6.82 40.13
N THR A 1052 5.02 -7.55 39.42
CA THR A 1052 5.57 -8.81 39.88
C THR A 1052 7.10 -8.80 39.92
N LEU A 1053 7.68 -9.55 40.84
CA LEU A 1053 9.12 -9.74 40.98
C LEU A 1053 9.47 -11.14 40.47
N HIS A 1054 10.31 -11.23 39.46
CA HIS A 1054 10.81 -12.48 38.90
C HIS A 1054 12.20 -12.76 39.44
N SER A 1055 12.40 -13.91 40.08
CA SER A 1055 13.70 -14.33 40.63
C SER A 1055 13.90 -15.82 40.42
N MET A 1056 15.11 -16.32 40.69
CA MET A 1056 15.40 -17.77 40.71
C MET A 1056 14.53 -18.54 41.74
N ALA A 1057 13.98 -17.86 42.74
CA ALA A 1057 13.07 -18.44 43.73
C ALA A 1057 11.60 -18.53 43.24
N GLY A 1058 11.30 -18.01 42.04
CA GLY A 1058 9.96 -17.93 41.45
C GLY A 1058 9.46 -16.50 41.26
N GLN A 1059 8.23 -16.37 40.75
CA GLN A 1059 7.53 -15.10 40.53
C GLN A 1059 6.67 -14.75 41.76
N ARG A 1060 6.74 -13.49 42.23
CA ARG A 1060 5.95 -12.97 43.35
C ARG A 1060 5.26 -11.66 42.98
N MET A 1061 3.93 -11.61 43.08
CA MET A 1061 3.17 -10.37 42.94
C MET A 1061 3.33 -9.49 44.18
N VAL A 1062 3.61 -8.20 43.98
CA VAL A 1062 3.85 -7.22 45.06
C VAL A 1062 2.84 -6.07 45.06
N TRP A 1063 2.15 -5.83 43.95
CA TRP A 1063 1.11 -4.81 43.83
C TRP A 1063 0.16 -5.14 42.67
N SER A 1064 -1.11 -4.75 42.79
CA SER A 1064 -2.06 -4.79 41.67
C SER A 1064 -3.19 -3.78 41.79
N VAL A 1065 -3.76 -3.40 40.65
CA VAL A 1065 -4.93 -2.54 40.54
C VAL A 1065 -5.85 -3.00 39.41
N ALA A 1066 -7.16 -3.01 39.67
CA ALA A 1066 -8.15 -3.32 38.65
C ALA A 1066 -8.38 -2.13 37.70
N GLY A 1067 -8.72 -2.43 36.45
CA GLY A 1067 -8.98 -1.44 35.40
C GLY A 1067 -10.12 -0.49 35.78
N HIS A 1068 -9.87 0.80 35.65
CA HIS A 1068 -10.81 1.88 35.89
C HIS A 1068 -10.48 3.09 35.01
N ARG A 1069 -11.39 4.06 34.93
CA ARG A 1069 -11.12 5.36 34.32
C ARG A 1069 -10.52 6.33 35.33
N SER A 1070 -9.22 6.56 35.22
CA SER A 1070 -8.48 7.52 36.04
C SER A 1070 -8.75 8.97 35.58
N ARG A 1071 -8.81 9.92 36.52
CA ARG A 1071 -8.89 11.35 36.23
C ARG A 1071 -7.48 11.95 36.21
N GLY A 1072 -6.65 11.50 35.28
CA GLY A 1072 -5.22 11.83 35.20
C GLY A 1072 -4.31 10.85 35.94
N TRP A 1073 -3.00 11.12 35.92
CA TRP A 1073 -1.94 10.26 36.47
C TRP A 1073 -2.11 9.96 37.97
N GLN A 1074 -1.86 8.71 38.36
CA GLN A 1074 -1.96 8.21 39.73
C GLN A 1074 -0.61 7.65 40.19
N GLY A 1075 -0.18 8.01 41.40
CA GLY A 1075 1.09 7.54 41.96
C GLY A 1075 0.94 6.25 42.77
N ALA A 1076 1.87 5.31 42.60
CA ALA A 1076 1.97 4.09 43.39
C ALA A 1076 3.34 3.98 44.08
N VAL A 1077 3.34 3.39 45.27
CA VAL A 1077 4.56 3.12 46.07
C VAL A 1077 4.55 1.67 46.52
N VAL A 1078 5.59 0.92 46.15
CA VAL A 1078 5.67 -0.53 46.35
C VAL A 1078 6.99 -0.90 47.04
N PRO A 1079 6.95 -1.55 48.21
CA PRO A 1079 8.15 -2.06 48.86
C PRO A 1079 8.70 -3.29 48.13
N VAL A 1080 10.01 -3.28 47.83
CA VAL A 1080 10.68 -4.33 47.06
C VAL A 1080 11.73 -5.02 47.91
N GLN A 1081 11.60 -6.35 48.03
CA GLN A 1081 12.52 -7.19 48.80
C GLN A 1081 12.72 -8.54 48.10
N SER A 1082 13.97 -8.85 47.75
CA SER A 1082 14.39 -10.09 47.10
C SER A 1082 15.75 -10.56 47.64
N PRO A 1083 15.89 -11.83 48.06
CA PRO A 1083 17.14 -12.39 48.58
C PRO A 1083 18.16 -12.75 47.49
N SER A 1084 17.75 -12.78 46.23
CA SER A 1084 18.58 -13.08 45.05
C SER A 1084 18.39 -12.00 44.00
N GLU A 1085 19.18 -12.04 42.91
CA GLU A 1085 18.91 -11.24 41.71
C GLU A 1085 17.45 -11.41 41.27
N PHE A 1086 16.85 -10.30 40.83
CA PHE A 1086 15.45 -10.25 40.43
C PHE A 1086 15.19 -9.20 39.36
N GLN A 1087 14.09 -9.34 38.62
CA GLN A 1087 13.55 -8.33 37.71
C GLN A 1087 12.19 -7.86 38.20
N ILE A 1088 11.89 -6.58 37.97
CA ILE A 1088 10.57 -6.00 38.20
C ILE A 1088 9.82 -6.08 36.88
N SER A 1089 8.58 -6.57 36.89
CA SER A 1089 7.75 -6.61 35.70
C SER A 1089 6.38 -5.99 35.93
N PHE A 1090 5.94 -5.17 34.99
CA PHE A 1090 4.57 -4.66 34.89
C PHE A 1090 3.79 -5.54 33.93
N GLU A 1091 2.77 -6.21 34.45
CA GLU A 1091 1.93 -7.16 33.71
C GLU A 1091 0.51 -6.62 33.60
N ILE A 1092 -0.03 -6.54 32.39
CA ILE A 1092 -1.45 -6.32 32.14
C ILE A 1092 -2.09 -7.66 31.80
N ILE A 1093 -3.18 -8.01 32.48
CA ILE A 1093 -3.95 -9.23 32.21
C ILE A 1093 -5.43 -8.93 31.92
N THR A 1094 -6.08 -9.76 31.10
CA THR A 1094 -7.51 -9.63 30.77
C THR A 1094 -8.26 -10.96 30.86
N TRP A 1095 -9.54 -10.92 31.26
CA TRP A 1095 -10.37 -12.13 31.46
C TRP A 1095 -11.63 -12.23 30.58
N ARG A 1096 -11.99 -11.18 29.80
CA ARG A 1096 -13.11 -11.14 28.82
C ARG A 1096 -12.76 -10.25 27.60
N TRP A 1097 -13.41 -10.49 26.46
CA TRP A 1097 -13.15 -9.86 25.15
C TRP A 1097 -14.45 -9.40 24.46
N PRO A 1098 -14.42 -8.36 23.60
CA PRO A 1098 -13.34 -7.41 23.31
C PRO A 1098 -13.20 -6.30 24.37
N MET A 1099 -12.02 -5.66 24.44
CA MET A 1099 -11.75 -4.53 25.33
C MET A 1099 -11.27 -3.32 24.54
N GLU A 1100 -11.90 -2.18 24.78
CA GLU A 1100 -11.37 -0.87 24.39
C GLU A 1100 -10.83 -0.20 25.66
N GLY A 1101 -9.58 0.23 25.65
CA GLY A 1101 -8.99 0.96 26.78
C GLY A 1101 -7.47 1.07 26.73
N THR A 1102 -6.92 2.02 27.50
CA THR A 1102 -5.47 2.32 27.48
C THR A 1102 -4.86 2.27 28.86
N VAL A 1103 -3.63 1.77 28.96
CA VAL A 1103 -2.80 1.81 30.17
C VAL A 1103 -1.50 2.54 29.84
N ALA A 1104 -1.07 3.45 30.71
CA ALA A 1104 0.20 4.15 30.58
C ALA A 1104 0.97 4.18 31.90
N LEU A 1105 2.29 4.22 31.80
CA LEU A 1105 3.26 4.25 32.90
C LEU A 1105 4.27 5.37 32.67
N ASP A 1106 4.63 6.07 33.73
CA ASP A 1106 5.61 7.15 33.69
C ASP A 1106 6.36 7.29 35.03
N ASP A 1107 7.50 7.99 35.04
CA ASP A 1107 8.26 8.39 36.22
C ASP A 1107 8.57 7.21 37.17
N ILE A 1108 9.13 6.14 36.63
CA ILE A 1108 9.52 4.96 37.41
C ILE A 1108 10.79 5.31 38.18
N MET A 1109 10.76 5.17 39.50
CA MET A 1109 11.91 5.40 40.38
C MET A 1109 12.14 4.18 41.27
N TYR A 1110 13.33 3.58 41.12
CA TYR A 1110 13.81 2.50 42.00
C TYR A 1110 14.93 3.02 42.91
N SER A 1111 14.69 3.03 44.22
CA SER A 1111 15.70 3.39 45.22
C SER A 1111 16.21 2.16 45.97
N ALA A 1112 17.45 1.77 45.68
CA ALA A 1112 18.12 0.67 46.37
C ALA A 1112 18.54 1.06 47.79
N ARG A 1113 18.35 0.17 48.76
CA ARG A 1113 18.81 0.32 50.17
C ARG A 1113 18.13 1.46 50.96
N VAL A 1114 16.99 1.94 50.48
CA VAL A 1114 16.15 2.95 51.14
C VAL A 1114 14.73 2.39 51.21
N GLY A 1115 14.24 2.12 52.42
CA GLY A 1115 12.87 1.65 52.64
C GLY A 1115 11.82 2.70 52.29
N CYS A 1116 10.63 2.26 51.87
CA CYS A 1116 9.50 3.11 51.49
C CYS A 1116 8.93 3.97 52.64
N HIS A 1117 9.40 3.76 53.87
CA HIS A 1117 9.01 4.51 55.08
C HIS A 1117 10.00 5.61 55.48
N SER A 1118 10.97 5.95 54.64
CA SER A 1118 11.71 7.21 54.81
C SER A 1118 10.72 8.37 54.65
N SER A 1119 10.24 8.86 55.79
CA SER A 1119 9.28 9.94 55.88
C SER A 1119 9.80 11.19 55.20
N LEU A 1120 8.84 11.92 54.65
CA LEU A 1120 8.82 13.32 54.28
C LEU A 1120 9.37 14.22 55.42
N GLU A 1121 10.67 14.16 55.72
CA GLU A 1121 11.31 14.93 56.81
C GLU A 1121 12.86 14.87 56.69
N SER A 1122 13.46 15.50 55.67
CA SER A 1122 14.89 15.95 55.73
C SER A 1122 15.37 16.88 54.60
N LEU A 1123 14.49 17.67 53.97
CA LEU A 1123 14.91 18.87 53.20
C LEU A 1123 14.13 20.13 53.57
N VAL A 1124 13.62 20.21 54.81
CA VAL A 1124 13.17 21.47 55.41
C VAL A 1124 13.77 21.56 56.82
N GLU A 1125 14.99 22.08 56.92
CA GLU A 1125 15.30 23.21 57.81
C GLU A 1125 16.77 23.62 57.68
N GLY A 1126 16.97 24.82 57.15
CA GLY A 1126 18.29 25.40 56.95
C GLY A 1126 18.32 26.86 56.50
N LYS A 1127 17.36 27.72 56.89
CA LYS A 1127 17.56 29.13 57.31
C LYS A 1127 16.24 29.93 57.47
N PRO A 1128 16.22 30.96 58.33
CA PRO A 1128 15.01 31.50 58.94
C PRO A 1128 14.33 32.59 58.12
N SER A 1129 13.03 32.73 58.36
CA SER A 1129 12.19 33.83 57.90
C SER A 1129 12.52 35.14 58.62
N SER A 1130 13.14 36.08 57.91
CA SER A 1130 12.95 37.52 58.17
C SER A 1130 13.22 38.33 56.90
N SER A 1131 12.15 38.74 56.21
CA SER A 1131 12.07 39.99 55.39
C SER A 1131 10.89 39.92 54.41
N PHE A 1132 9.66 40.03 54.91
CA PHE A 1132 8.46 40.17 54.08
C PHE A 1132 8.11 41.64 53.76
N VAL A 1133 9.08 42.56 53.76
CA VAL A 1133 8.82 43.99 53.45
C VAL A 1133 9.73 44.54 52.35
N ALA A 1134 10.75 43.80 51.88
CA ALA A 1134 11.69 44.30 50.88
C ALA A 1134 11.30 43.99 49.41
N GLU A 1135 10.63 42.87 49.13
CA GLU A 1135 10.38 42.44 47.73
C GLU A 1135 9.17 43.12 47.06
N VAL A 1136 8.14 43.49 47.83
CA VAL A 1136 7.00 44.27 47.30
C VAL A 1136 7.45 45.68 46.91
N LEU A 1137 8.41 46.25 47.64
CA LEU A 1137 8.99 47.57 47.32
C LEU A 1137 9.93 47.50 46.10
N LEU A 1138 10.64 46.39 45.90
CA LEU A 1138 11.52 46.20 44.75
C LEU A 1138 10.73 45.96 43.44
N GLY A 1139 9.62 45.22 43.52
CA GLY A 1139 8.69 45.03 42.39
C GLY A 1139 7.98 46.32 41.98
N LEU A 1140 7.57 47.16 42.95
CA LEU A 1140 6.99 48.49 42.69
C LEU A 1140 8.02 49.46 42.11
N LEU A 1141 9.28 49.39 42.54
CA LEU A 1141 10.38 50.19 41.98
C LEU A 1141 10.73 49.76 40.55
N LEU A 1142 10.75 48.45 40.25
CA LEU A 1142 11.01 47.95 38.90
C LEU A 1142 9.88 48.35 37.94
N ALA A 1143 8.62 48.25 38.38
CA ALA A 1143 7.47 48.68 37.59
C ALA A 1143 7.50 50.19 37.30
N LEU A 1144 7.89 51.02 38.28
CA LEU A 1144 8.05 52.46 38.08
C LEU A 1144 9.22 52.81 37.14
N VAL A 1145 10.31 52.05 37.17
CA VAL A 1145 11.45 52.22 36.24
C VAL A 1145 11.06 51.83 34.82
N ILE A 1146 10.30 50.75 34.64
CA ILE A 1146 9.82 50.31 33.32
C ILE A 1146 8.83 51.34 32.74
N VAL A 1147 7.91 51.87 33.55
CA VAL A 1147 6.99 52.94 33.12
C VAL A 1147 7.76 54.22 32.77
N ALA A 1148 8.79 54.58 33.54
CA ALA A 1148 9.64 55.73 33.23
C ALA A 1148 10.45 55.54 31.92
N LEU A 1149 10.92 54.32 31.63
CA LEU A 1149 11.61 53.99 30.38
C LEU A 1149 10.68 53.98 29.17
N VAL A 1150 9.43 53.54 29.33
CA VAL A 1150 8.41 53.61 28.27
C VAL A 1150 7.99 55.05 28.00
N VAL A 1151 7.86 55.89 29.03
CA VAL A 1151 7.58 57.32 28.88
C VAL A 1151 8.77 58.06 28.25
N ALA A 1152 10.02 57.73 28.63
CA ALA A 1152 11.22 58.29 28.03
C ALA A 1152 11.42 57.82 26.56
N GLY A 1153 11.12 56.55 26.27
CA GLY A 1153 11.14 55.98 24.92
C GLY A 1153 10.07 56.60 24.01
N GLY A 1154 8.86 56.80 24.53
CA GLY A 1154 7.78 57.52 23.84
C GLY A 1154 8.13 58.99 23.58
N TRP A 1155 8.84 59.64 24.52
CA TRP A 1155 9.28 61.03 24.36
C TRP A 1155 10.45 61.17 23.37
N CYS A 1156 11.32 60.16 23.26
CA CYS A 1156 12.38 60.07 22.24
C CYS A 1156 11.80 59.81 20.85
N TRP A 1157 10.80 58.92 20.74
CA TRP A 1157 10.16 58.57 19.48
C TRP A 1157 9.32 59.72 18.91
N LEU A 1158 8.68 60.52 19.77
CA LEU A 1158 7.98 61.75 19.36
C LEU A 1158 8.94 62.88 18.95
N LYS A 1159 10.20 62.86 19.39
CA LYS A 1159 11.22 63.85 19.02
C LYS A 1159 11.94 63.53 17.69
N GLN A 1160 11.88 62.28 17.21
CA GLN A 1160 12.50 61.83 15.96
C GLN A 1160 11.61 61.95 14.72
N ARG A 1161 10.34 62.36 14.84
CA ARG A 1161 9.42 62.56 13.69
C ARG A 1161 9.44 63.94 13.04
N GLY A 1162 10.42 64.78 13.38
CA GLY A 1162 10.60 66.09 12.76
C GLY A 1162 11.98 66.23 12.12
N LEU A 1163 12.25 65.52 11.01
CA LEU A 1163 13.11 65.97 9.90
C LEU A 1163 13.15 64.89 8.79
N GLU A 1164 12.71 65.28 7.59
CA GLU A 1164 13.18 64.88 6.24
C GLU A 1164 13.21 63.38 5.87
N SER A 1165 12.39 62.84 4.96
CA SER A 1165 12.27 63.11 3.52
C SER A 1165 13.59 63.11 2.75
N ARG A 1166 13.97 61.96 2.13
CA ARG A 1166 14.30 61.86 0.68
C ARG A 1166 14.62 60.41 0.25
N THR A 1167 14.14 60.07 -0.95
CA THR A 1167 14.32 58.88 -1.80
C THR A 1167 15.76 58.46 -2.11
N GLN A 1168 16.04 57.15 -2.30
CA GLN A 1168 16.42 56.56 -3.61
C GLN A 1168 16.55 55.01 -3.58
N THR A 1169 16.29 54.44 -4.75
CA THR A 1169 16.29 53.04 -5.22
C THR A 1169 17.65 52.34 -5.18
N GLU A 1170 17.69 51.05 -4.84
CA GLU A 1170 18.62 50.08 -5.43
C GLU A 1170 18.09 48.64 -5.32
N SER A 1171 18.19 47.91 -6.43
CA SER A 1171 17.90 46.48 -6.59
C SER A 1171 18.98 45.64 -5.90
N ASN A 1172 18.62 44.53 -5.25
CA ASN A 1172 19.39 43.28 -5.29
C ASN A 1172 18.55 42.09 -4.78
N SER A 1173 18.44 41.10 -5.67
CA SER A 1173 18.28 39.64 -5.49
C SER A 1173 17.90 39.08 -4.10
N PRO A 1174 16.90 38.17 -4.02
CA PRO A 1174 16.74 37.32 -2.84
C PRO A 1174 17.90 36.31 -2.80
N GLN A 1175 18.67 36.33 -1.70
CA GLN A 1175 19.62 35.27 -1.39
C GLN A 1175 18.86 33.93 -1.33
N GLY A 1176 19.29 32.98 -2.17
CA GLY A 1176 18.82 31.62 -2.12
C GLY A 1176 19.19 30.99 -0.78
N PHE A 1177 18.19 30.42 -0.11
CA PHE A 1177 18.44 29.36 0.86
C PHE A 1177 18.91 28.14 0.06
N ASP A 1178 20.12 27.65 0.30
CA ASP A 1178 20.62 26.39 -0.27
C ASP A 1178 20.14 25.22 0.60
N ASN A 1179 19.90 24.04 -0.01
CA ASN A 1179 19.55 22.77 0.66
C ASN A 1179 20.63 22.26 1.66
N ILE A 1180 21.71 23.02 1.90
CA ILE A 1180 22.97 22.49 2.45
C ILE A 1180 23.39 23.16 3.77
N THR A 1181 22.65 24.14 4.32
CA THR A 1181 23.13 24.84 5.52
C THR A 1181 22.26 24.64 6.76
N PHE A 1182 22.48 23.51 7.44
CA PHE A 1182 22.50 23.46 8.91
C PHE A 1182 23.76 22.68 9.35
N ARG A 1183 24.77 23.42 9.79
CA ARG A 1183 25.77 22.90 10.73
C ARG A 1183 25.26 23.28 12.10
N ASP A 1184 24.76 22.30 12.84
CA ASP A 1184 24.79 22.36 14.31
C ASP A 1184 26.22 22.12 14.80
#